data_AF-A0A822EDK9-F1
#
_entry.id   AF-A0A822EDK9-F1
#
_cell.length_a   1.000
_cell.length_b   1.000
_cell.length_c   1.000
_cell.angle_alpha   90.00
_cell.angle_beta   90.00
_cell.angle_gamma   90.00
#
_symmetry.space_group_name_H-M   'P 1'
#
loop_
_entity.id
_entity.type
_entity.pdbx_description
1 polymer ?
#
loop_
_entity_poly.entity_id
_entity_poly.type
_entity_poly.pdbx_seq_one_letter_code
_entity_poly.pdbx_strand_id
1 'polypeptide(L)'
;MLLARMGSKATRPIPEGNISSANNEIDLQYLLEDANCIRSVPVDAKHFNDDDYELLKKWSLHLCSPESARTSTELDPTFNTLIDEPMDARTLVNELVQNHTLKVYVIDSLKRYHSLMDIIHTLATFDELQDTEFPQQHRKTIESFHAIINKITKSVLLTTTIDSMSYESQRYFGNFIKKNDLPVPFAYYMWNKKNNILEYKINFNLLAEIMCLTNDHYILQVGSESAIGMGKTSLLHYIFPDKRVEALNTDGKSTRRHGCIDVIFSSQATNQKNESYIIFDTHGTINGLNEHIIRSIQANCALQILYVTAKDLESNFLNSMMNYSRQIQEKPTIIVIFDSDYDDTGNQKEKITGGFQSKYHDWKCVKWITAPCAQIWYQMDYDKKNNDMKRSQRLLRSFKAITESMDKEMQQSAICTSIFSIQCVYLTVQNLENFNPSINHYFEIQNRLKELFDNLNDNTDNLQIATPVSYLNSAIKQCERELSDNWDAPQMEIQAKRDNLIHARSQITTINKYTAFFINLLTRCLYIELLITEKYLEKWRSQFEAKLHDQIAQVKSEASKFNSKIKRLEGHLSGKENLSKEYATKLQQDLVAAKTEFRKQSIFINEIDKKLMNIDLTIGLFCDEIMALYELSPHLFDGKNCIQDIAKNLANLMLKGLAIHILRGRPLHCYSKLVEESIKFIPITQKPPLVLTVIGEQSSAKSSLMNTTFGCNFRVSAGRCTIGMYMSVVQWRLETIVILDTEGLLSLEEADSIFDNQMVTMAMLSSHLVLINHKGEF
;
A
#
# COMPACT_ATOMS: atom_id res chain seq x y z
N MET A 1 -28.82 -21.66 38.65
CA MET A 1 -30.25 -21.66 38.24
C MET A 1 -30.46 -20.65 37.10
N LEU A 2 -29.84 -20.91 35.94
CA LEU A 2 -30.10 -20.25 34.64
C LEU A 2 -29.44 -21.08 33.52
N LEU A 3 -29.67 -22.41 33.58
CA LEU A 3 -29.48 -23.38 32.50
C LEU A 3 -30.88 -23.85 32.12
N ALA A 4 -31.62 -23.04 31.35
CA ALA A 4 -32.86 -23.42 30.68
C ALA A 4 -33.39 -22.24 29.84
N ARG A 5 -32.89 -22.11 28.60
CA ARG A 5 -33.59 -21.56 27.40
C ARG A 5 -32.58 -21.37 26.26
N MET A 6 -31.92 -22.45 25.85
CA MET A 6 -31.49 -22.60 24.46
C MET A 6 -32.48 -23.58 23.82
N GLY A 7 -33.27 -23.08 22.87
CA GLY A 7 -34.31 -23.89 22.24
C GLY A 7 -35.24 -23.06 21.37
N SER A 8 -34.76 -22.61 20.21
CA SER A 8 -35.53 -22.70 18.96
C SER A 8 -34.66 -22.23 17.79
N LYS A 9 -34.60 -23.08 16.77
CA LYS A 9 -34.16 -22.75 15.43
C LYS A 9 -34.95 -21.54 14.93
N ALA A 10 -34.27 -20.56 14.35
CA ALA A 10 -34.87 -19.65 13.40
C ALA A 10 -33.83 -19.31 12.34
N THR A 11 -33.88 -20.07 11.24
CA THR A 11 -33.64 -19.57 9.89
C THR A 11 -34.21 -18.16 9.78
N ARG A 12 -33.37 -17.15 9.54
CA ARG A 12 -33.88 -15.85 9.09
C ARG A 12 -33.88 -15.82 7.56
N PRO A 13 -35.04 -15.56 6.95
CA PRO A 13 -35.21 -15.49 5.51
C PRO A 13 -34.68 -14.16 4.97
N ILE A 14 -34.30 -14.19 3.69
CA ILE A 14 -34.16 -13.01 2.86
C ILE A 14 -35.53 -12.30 2.84
N PRO A 15 -35.65 -11.00 3.16
CA PRO A 15 -36.91 -10.31 2.97
C PRO A 15 -37.09 -10.03 1.48
N GLU A 16 -37.96 -10.79 0.83
CA GLU A 16 -38.71 -10.28 -0.31
C GLU A 16 -39.67 -9.20 0.22
N GLY A 17 -39.50 -7.97 -0.27
CA GLY A 17 -40.27 -6.82 0.19
C GLY A 17 -40.38 -5.74 -0.87
N ASN A 18 -41.37 -5.93 -1.75
CA ASN A 18 -42.13 -4.95 -2.52
C ASN A 18 -41.50 -3.58 -2.81
N ILE A 19 -41.23 -3.40 -4.12
CA ILE A 19 -41.04 -2.12 -4.79
C ILE A 19 -42.31 -1.28 -4.60
N SER A 20 -42.23 -0.24 -3.77
CA SER A 20 -43.14 0.89 -3.81
C SER A 20 -42.35 2.15 -4.13
N SER A 21 -42.67 2.75 -5.26
CA SER A 21 -42.19 4.02 -5.78
C SER A 21 -42.21 5.14 -4.74
N ALA A 22 -41.03 5.62 -4.32
CA ALA A 22 -40.84 6.94 -3.74
C ALA A 22 -39.38 7.36 -3.92
N ASN A 23 -39.18 8.36 -4.79
CA ASN A 23 -38.01 9.23 -4.95
C ASN A 23 -36.60 8.60 -5.02
N ASN A 24 -36.01 8.69 -6.21
CA ASN A 24 -34.63 8.37 -6.56
C ASN A 24 -33.61 9.26 -5.83
N GLU A 25 -33.42 9.08 -4.53
CA GLU A 25 -32.10 9.23 -3.92
C GLU A 25 -31.48 7.83 -3.87
N ILE A 26 -30.53 7.58 -4.77
CA ILE A 26 -29.69 6.38 -4.68
C ILE A 26 -29.00 6.46 -3.32
N ASP A 27 -29.31 5.51 -2.44
CA ASP A 27 -28.76 5.40 -1.10
C ASP A 27 -27.24 5.16 -1.20
N LEU A 28 -26.47 6.26 -1.31
CA LEU A 28 -25.02 6.28 -1.48
C LEU A 28 -24.29 5.54 -0.35
N GLN A 29 -24.96 5.38 0.80
CA GLN A 29 -24.50 4.63 1.95
C GLN A 29 -24.33 3.13 1.62
N TYR A 30 -25.18 2.57 0.74
CA TYR A 30 -25.08 1.17 0.29
C TYR A 30 -23.97 0.94 -0.75
N LEU A 31 -23.56 1.96 -1.52
CA LEU A 31 -22.51 1.86 -2.55
C LEU A 31 -21.09 1.94 -1.96
N LEU A 32 -20.97 2.34 -0.70
CA LEU A 32 -19.72 2.78 -0.07
C LEU A 32 -19.29 1.93 1.13
N GLU A 33 -20.22 1.24 1.79
CA GLU A 33 -19.90 0.26 2.85
C GLU A 33 -19.08 -0.93 2.31
N ASP A 34 -19.15 -1.19 1.00
CA ASP A 34 -18.30 -2.16 0.28
C ASP A 34 -17.04 -1.50 -0.31
N ALA A 35 -16.11 -1.07 0.56
CA ALA A 35 -14.70 -0.94 0.18
C ALA A 35 -14.11 -2.27 -0.41
N ASN A 36 -14.87 -3.36 -0.30
CA ASN A 36 -14.63 -4.69 -0.85
C ASN A 36 -15.12 -4.89 -2.29
N CYS A 37 -15.43 -3.83 -3.05
CA CYS A 37 -16.00 -3.88 -4.41
C CYS A 37 -15.14 -4.66 -5.44
N ILE A 38 -15.16 -5.98 -5.32
CA ILE A 38 -14.88 -6.92 -6.38
C ILE A 38 -16.20 -7.14 -7.09
N ARG A 39 -16.36 -6.53 -8.27
CA ARG A 39 -17.46 -6.94 -9.15
C ARG A 39 -17.04 -8.25 -9.81
N SER A 40 -17.89 -9.26 -9.71
CA SER A 40 -17.70 -10.54 -10.40
C SER A 40 -18.88 -10.79 -11.34
N VAL A 41 -18.59 -11.08 -12.61
CA VAL A 41 -19.59 -11.37 -13.64
C VAL A 41 -19.33 -12.75 -14.23
N PRO A 42 -20.29 -13.69 -14.19
CA PRO A 42 -20.22 -14.97 -14.91
C PRO A 42 -19.93 -14.77 -16.40
N VAL A 43 -19.04 -15.59 -16.95
CA VAL A 43 -18.63 -15.57 -18.35
C VAL A 43 -19.06 -16.85 -19.05
N ASP A 44 -19.67 -16.73 -20.22
CA ASP A 44 -20.04 -17.86 -21.07
C ASP A 44 -18.77 -18.48 -21.71
N ALA A 45 -18.72 -19.81 -21.80
CA ALA A 45 -17.61 -20.55 -22.39
C ALA A 45 -17.32 -20.12 -23.83
N LYS A 46 -18.34 -19.64 -24.57
CA LYS A 46 -18.20 -19.09 -25.94
C LYS A 46 -17.26 -17.90 -26.06
N HIS A 47 -16.91 -17.25 -24.95
CA HIS A 47 -15.97 -16.12 -24.94
C HIS A 47 -14.51 -16.56 -25.12
N PHE A 48 -14.23 -17.85 -24.93
CA PHE A 48 -12.91 -18.47 -25.06
C PHE A 48 -12.94 -19.60 -26.08
N ASN A 49 -11.76 -19.99 -26.58
CA ASN A 49 -11.65 -21.29 -27.23
C ASN A 49 -11.69 -22.41 -26.15
N ASP A 50 -12.12 -23.62 -26.55
CA ASP A 50 -12.34 -24.74 -25.61
C ASP A 50 -11.07 -25.11 -24.83
N ASP A 51 -9.90 -25.01 -25.46
CA ASP A 51 -8.60 -25.30 -24.85
C ASP A 51 -8.22 -24.30 -23.75
N ASP A 52 -8.49 -23.01 -23.94
CA ASP A 52 -8.23 -21.96 -22.96
C ASP A 52 -9.18 -22.04 -21.78
N TYR A 53 -10.46 -22.33 -22.04
CA TYR A 53 -11.46 -22.51 -21.00
C TYR A 53 -11.16 -23.70 -20.09
N GLU A 54 -10.89 -24.87 -20.68
CA GLU A 54 -10.53 -26.08 -19.91
C GLU A 54 -9.20 -25.94 -19.18
N LEU A 55 -8.26 -25.17 -19.72
CA LEU A 55 -7.00 -24.90 -19.04
C LEU A 55 -7.17 -23.98 -17.82
N LEU A 56 -7.91 -22.86 -17.95
CA LEU A 56 -8.21 -21.96 -16.83
C LEU A 56 -8.93 -22.70 -15.70
N LYS A 57 -9.87 -23.57 -16.06
CA LYS A 57 -10.57 -24.46 -15.13
C LYS A 57 -9.62 -25.43 -14.44
N LYS A 58 -8.76 -26.15 -15.18
CA LYS A 58 -7.76 -27.06 -14.60
C LYS A 58 -6.78 -26.35 -13.68
N TRP A 59 -6.30 -25.17 -14.04
CA TRP A 59 -5.41 -24.37 -13.19
C TRP A 59 -6.06 -24.01 -11.87
N SER A 60 -7.27 -23.46 -11.89
CA SER A 60 -7.94 -23.13 -10.63
C SER A 60 -8.14 -24.35 -9.75
N LEU A 61 -8.54 -25.50 -10.34
CA LEU A 61 -8.77 -26.76 -9.64
C LEU A 61 -7.49 -27.27 -8.97
N HIS A 62 -6.35 -27.17 -9.64
CA HIS A 62 -5.05 -27.67 -9.17
C HIS A 62 -4.20 -26.65 -8.39
N LEU A 63 -4.52 -25.36 -8.44
CA LEU A 63 -3.73 -24.32 -7.76
C LEU A 63 -4.43 -23.79 -6.50
N CYS A 64 -5.77 -23.73 -6.47
CA CYS A 64 -6.50 -23.29 -5.28
C CYS A 64 -6.89 -24.48 -4.40
N SER A 65 -6.83 -24.36 -3.07
CA SER A 65 -7.30 -25.41 -2.16
C SER A 65 -8.79 -25.74 -2.36
N PRO A 66 -9.25 -26.99 -2.17
CA PRO A 66 -10.65 -27.24 -1.82
C PRO A 66 -10.94 -26.60 -0.46
N GLU A 67 -12.07 -25.90 -0.32
CA GLU A 67 -12.51 -25.26 0.93
C GLU A 67 -12.90 -26.26 2.05
N SER A 68 -12.56 -27.55 1.91
CA SER A 68 -12.96 -28.62 2.83
C SER A 68 -11.77 -29.38 3.41
N ALA A 69 -11.03 -28.74 4.34
CA ALA A 69 -10.25 -29.46 5.35
C ALA A 69 -9.96 -28.55 6.56
N ARG A 70 -10.95 -28.44 7.46
CA ARG A 70 -10.66 -28.21 8.89
C ARG A 70 -10.17 -29.53 9.49
N THR A 71 -9.41 -29.42 10.58
CA THR A 71 -9.01 -30.47 11.55
C THR A 71 -7.63 -31.13 11.38
N SER A 72 -6.56 -30.34 11.45
CA SER A 72 -5.38 -30.77 12.21
C SER A 72 -4.66 -29.55 12.77
N THR A 73 -4.30 -29.66 14.05
CA THR A 73 -3.78 -28.66 14.98
C THR A 73 -2.27 -28.57 14.98
N GLU A 74 -1.61 -28.95 13.88
CA GLU A 74 -0.16 -28.86 13.77
C GLU A 74 0.18 -27.82 12.69
N LEU A 75 1.02 -26.85 13.05
CA LEU A 75 1.87 -26.19 12.06
C LEU A 75 2.56 -27.32 11.30
N ASP A 76 2.34 -27.38 9.98
CA ASP A 76 2.96 -28.34 9.09
C ASP A 76 4.47 -28.39 9.42
N PRO A 77 5.05 -29.53 9.81
CA PRO A 77 6.47 -29.60 10.18
C PRO A 77 7.38 -29.01 9.09
N THR A 78 6.91 -29.06 7.84
CA THR A 78 7.52 -28.49 6.64
C THR A 78 7.56 -26.96 6.63
N PHE A 79 6.63 -26.28 7.32
CA PHE A 79 6.63 -24.81 7.50
C PHE A 79 7.86 -24.34 8.29
N ASN A 80 8.30 -25.12 9.28
CA ASN A 80 9.51 -24.81 10.05
C ASN A 80 10.78 -25.10 9.23
N THR A 81 10.78 -26.12 8.37
CA THR A 81 11.94 -26.45 7.51
C THR A 81 12.20 -25.40 6.42
N LEU A 82 11.14 -24.75 5.91
CA LEU A 82 11.20 -23.73 4.85
C LEU A 82 11.57 -22.31 5.34
N ILE A 83 11.59 -22.07 6.65
CA ILE A 83 12.13 -20.83 7.22
C ILE A 83 13.67 -20.90 7.22
N ASP A 84 14.24 -22.09 7.37
CA ASP A 84 15.68 -22.30 7.48
C ASP A 84 16.37 -22.71 6.17
N GLU A 85 15.64 -23.28 5.19
CA GLU A 85 16.19 -23.68 3.88
C GLU A 85 15.42 -23.05 2.69
N PRO A 86 16.12 -22.62 1.61
CA PRO A 86 15.48 -22.13 0.41
C PRO A 86 14.57 -23.21 -0.21
N MET A 87 13.28 -22.89 -0.43
CA MET A 87 12.37 -23.72 -1.22
C MET A 87 12.95 -23.96 -2.62
N ASP A 88 13.50 -25.14 -2.87
CA ASP A 88 13.97 -25.54 -4.18
C ASP A 88 12.81 -26.03 -5.07
N ALA A 89 13.02 -26.05 -6.38
CA ALA A 89 12.00 -26.52 -7.32
C ALA A 89 11.59 -27.98 -7.04
N ARG A 90 12.49 -28.79 -6.45
CA ARG A 90 12.28 -30.20 -6.10
C ARG A 90 11.18 -30.34 -5.03
N THR A 91 11.26 -29.51 -3.99
CA THR A 91 10.31 -29.46 -2.87
C THR A 91 8.95 -28.93 -3.34
N LEU A 92 8.93 -27.91 -4.18
CA LEU A 92 7.71 -27.38 -4.82
C LEU A 92 7.02 -28.43 -5.69
N VAL A 93 7.78 -29.15 -6.52
CA VAL A 93 7.26 -30.21 -7.38
C VAL A 93 6.72 -31.36 -6.54
N ASN A 94 7.43 -31.79 -5.50
CA ASN A 94 6.98 -32.86 -4.62
C ASN A 94 5.67 -32.51 -3.90
N GLU A 95 5.53 -31.28 -3.39
CA GLU A 95 4.27 -30.83 -2.79
C GLU A 95 3.12 -30.78 -3.80
N LEU A 96 3.36 -30.30 -5.02
CA LEU A 96 2.33 -30.23 -6.07
C LEU A 96 1.92 -31.60 -6.61
N VAL A 97 2.88 -32.53 -6.73
CA VAL A 97 2.64 -33.90 -7.15
C VAL A 97 1.87 -34.67 -6.08
N GLN A 98 2.18 -34.46 -4.80
CA GLN A 98 1.53 -35.16 -3.69
C GLN A 98 0.16 -34.57 -3.33
N ASN A 99 0.03 -33.24 -3.32
CA ASN A 99 -1.16 -32.56 -2.77
C ASN A 99 -2.05 -31.93 -3.85
N HIS A 100 -1.62 -31.90 -5.11
CA HIS A 100 -2.34 -31.32 -6.25
C HIS A 100 -2.89 -29.91 -6.01
N THR A 101 -2.26 -29.14 -5.11
CA THR A 101 -2.66 -27.79 -4.67
C THR A 101 -1.43 -26.96 -4.32
N LEU A 102 -1.42 -25.67 -4.65
CA LEU A 102 -0.35 -24.74 -4.28
C LEU A 102 -0.74 -24.07 -2.96
N LYS A 103 -0.04 -24.39 -1.87
CA LYS A 103 -0.38 -23.89 -0.53
C LYS A 103 0.07 -22.42 -0.36
N VAL A 104 -0.61 -21.67 0.51
CA VAL A 104 -0.37 -20.21 0.69
C VAL A 104 1.06 -19.87 1.11
N TYR A 105 1.76 -20.75 1.85
CA TYR A 105 3.16 -20.55 2.24
C TYR A 105 4.16 -20.82 1.11
N VAL A 106 3.77 -21.60 0.11
CA VAL A 106 4.56 -21.80 -1.12
C VAL A 106 4.64 -20.46 -1.85
N ILE A 107 3.51 -19.76 -1.95
CA ILE A 107 3.41 -18.40 -2.50
C ILE A 107 4.23 -17.41 -1.66
N ASP A 108 4.28 -17.57 -0.34
CA ASP A 108 5.12 -16.76 0.55
C ASP A 108 6.62 -17.01 0.33
N SER A 109 7.01 -18.25 0.05
CA SER A 109 8.39 -18.61 -0.33
C SER A 109 8.75 -18.05 -1.71
N LEU A 110 7.81 -17.99 -2.66
CA LEU A 110 7.98 -17.27 -3.94
C LEU A 110 8.27 -15.77 -3.75
N LYS A 111 7.89 -15.16 -2.60
CA LYS A 111 8.20 -13.76 -2.28
C LYS A 111 9.67 -13.52 -1.95
N ARG A 112 10.43 -14.55 -1.54
CA ARG A 112 11.84 -14.43 -1.15
C ARG A 112 12.80 -14.49 -2.35
N TYR A 113 12.34 -14.98 -3.49
CA TYR A 113 13.18 -15.13 -4.68
C TYR A 113 13.05 -13.94 -5.62
N HIS A 114 14.17 -13.31 -5.93
CA HIS A 114 14.25 -12.44 -7.09
C HIS A 114 14.05 -13.29 -8.33
N SER A 115 13.08 -12.88 -9.15
CA SER A 115 12.68 -13.51 -10.40
C SER A 115 11.90 -14.81 -10.22
N LEU A 116 10.57 -14.68 -10.25
CA LEU A 116 9.61 -15.75 -10.51
C LEU A 116 9.94 -16.54 -11.80
N MET A 117 10.78 -15.99 -12.70
CA MET A 117 11.31 -16.70 -13.87
C MET A 117 12.37 -17.73 -13.49
N ASP A 118 13.11 -17.57 -12.40
CA ASP A 118 14.15 -18.51 -11.98
C ASP A 118 13.51 -19.82 -11.52
N ILE A 119 12.35 -19.72 -10.89
CA ILE A 119 11.54 -20.88 -10.49
C ILE A 119 10.91 -21.54 -11.72
N ILE A 120 10.34 -20.75 -12.64
CA ILE A 120 9.83 -21.28 -13.93
C ILE A 120 10.96 -21.97 -14.70
N HIS A 121 12.15 -21.38 -14.75
CA HIS A 121 13.33 -21.96 -15.38
C HIS A 121 13.76 -23.25 -14.68
N THR A 122 13.86 -23.23 -13.35
CA THR A 122 14.25 -24.41 -12.58
C THR A 122 13.25 -25.55 -12.79
N LEU A 123 11.94 -25.27 -12.74
CA LEU A 123 10.88 -26.24 -13.05
C LEU A 123 10.92 -26.74 -14.50
N ALA A 124 11.29 -25.90 -15.46
CA ALA A 124 11.42 -26.26 -16.87
C ALA A 124 12.69 -27.10 -17.15
N THR A 125 13.75 -26.94 -16.37
CA THR A 125 15.02 -27.70 -16.47
C THR A 125 15.03 -29.00 -15.66
N PHE A 126 13.92 -29.33 -14.99
CA PHE A 126 13.80 -30.48 -14.11
C PHE A 126 13.61 -31.80 -14.90
N ASP A 127 14.62 -32.22 -15.66
CA ASP A 127 14.63 -33.44 -16.47
C ASP A 127 14.86 -34.74 -15.65
N GLU A 128 15.31 -34.64 -14.40
CA GLU A 128 15.72 -35.78 -13.56
C GLU A 128 14.57 -36.63 -12.96
N LEU A 129 13.32 -36.38 -13.33
CA LEU A 129 12.19 -37.24 -12.93
C LEU A 129 11.95 -38.42 -13.89
N GLN A 130 12.76 -38.55 -14.94
CA GLN A 130 12.88 -39.80 -15.69
C GLN A 130 13.78 -40.77 -14.91
N ASP A 131 13.21 -41.58 -14.01
CA ASP A 131 12.94 -42.99 -14.32
C ASP A 131 12.75 -43.93 -13.10
N THR A 132 13.10 -43.58 -11.86
CA THR A 132 13.31 -44.66 -10.86
C THR A 132 12.42 -44.70 -9.61
N GLU A 133 11.63 -43.69 -9.26
CA GLU A 133 10.92 -43.72 -7.95
C GLU A 133 9.38 -43.66 -7.97
N PHE A 134 8.72 -43.51 -9.12
CA PHE A 134 7.25 -43.45 -9.17
C PHE A 134 6.59 -44.65 -9.87
N PRO A 135 5.57 -45.29 -9.26
CA PRO A 135 4.80 -46.38 -9.88
C PRO A 135 4.22 -45.98 -11.25
N GLN A 136 4.12 -46.94 -12.18
CA GLN A 136 3.69 -46.73 -13.57
C GLN A 136 2.36 -45.95 -13.75
N GLN A 137 1.47 -45.93 -12.76
CA GLN A 137 0.23 -45.14 -12.80
C GLN A 137 0.44 -43.62 -12.78
N HIS A 138 1.56 -43.11 -12.25
CA HIS A 138 1.82 -41.67 -12.14
C HIS A 138 2.62 -41.08 -13.32
N ARG A 139 3.18 -41.91 -14.21
CA ARG A 139 3.95 -41.42 -15.38
C ARG A 139 3.11 -40.60 -16.37
N LYS A 140 1.82 -40.94 -16.57
CA LYS A 140 0.87 -40.10 -17.34
C LYS A 140 0.56 -38.77 -16.66
N THR A 141 0.59 -38.73 -15.33
CA THR A 141 0.36 -37.51 -14.54
C THR A 141 1.55 -36.56 -14.63
N ILE A 142 2.79 -37.08 -14.75
CA ILE A 142 4.01 -36.28 -14.90
C ILE A 142 4.10 -35.59 -16.27
N GLU A 143 3.76 -36.28 -17.37
CA GLU A 143 3.62 -35.63 -18.69
C GLU A 143 2.54 -34.53 -18.68
N SER A 144 1.44 -34.76 -17.94
CA SER A 144 0.40 -33.73 -17.75
C SER A 144 0.88 -32.56 -16.87
N PHE A 145 1.79 -32.82 -15.92
CA PHE A 145 2.32 -31.85 -14.97
C PHE A 145 3.31 -30.89 -15.61
N HIS A 146 4.28 -31.37 -16.40
CA HIS A 146 5.14 -30.47 -17.19
C HIS A 146 4.33 -29.64 -18.18
N ALA A 147 3.29 -30.24 -18.79
CA ALA A 147 2.36 -29.52 -19.65
C ALA A 147 1.51 -28.47 -18.90
N ILE A 148 1.28 -28.62 -17.59
CA ILE A 148 0.62 -27.63 -16.74
C ILE A 148 1.61 -26.53 -16.35
N ILE A 149 2.80 -26.88 -15.85
CA ILE A 149 3.86 -25.95 -15.43
C ILE A 149 4.27 -25.02 -16.57
N ASN A 150 4.52 -25.56 -17.76
CA ASN A 150 4.92 -24.78 -18.94
C ASN A 150 3.86 -23.76 -19.37
N LYS A 151 2.64 -23.83 -18.83
CA LYS A 151 1.57 -22.89 -19.11
C LYS A 151 1.29 -21.92 -17.94
N ILE A 152 1.89 -22.10 -16.75
CA ILE A 152 1.76 -21.18 -15.62
C ILE A 152 2.50 -19.87 -15.94
N THR A 153 1.76 -18.79 -16.10
CA THR A 153 2.33 -17.46 -16.32
C THR A 153 2.39 -16.63 -15.04
N LYS A 154 3.18 -15.54 -15.05
CA LYS A 154 3.21 -14.54 -13.95
C LYS A 154 1.81 -14.03 -13.60
N SER A 155 1.00 -13.75 -14.62
CA SER A 155 -0.38 -13.27 -14.44
C SER A 155 -1.24 -14.28 -13.69
N VAL A 156 -1.14 -15.58 -14.03
CA VAL A 156 -1.91 -16.65 -13.37
C VAL A 156 -1.53 -16.77 -11.89
N LEU A 157 -0.23 -16.70 -11.58
CA LEU A 157 0.23 -16.76 -10.19
C LEU A 157 -0.27 -15.56 -9.37
N LEU A 158 -0.20 -14.36 -9.93
CA LEU A 158 -0.69 -13.16 -9.25
C LEU A 158 -2.20 -13.21 -9.01
N THR A 159 -3.02 -13.52 -10.02
CA THR A 159 -4.48 -13.56 -9.87
C THR A 159 -4.95 -14.65 -8.93
N THR A 160 -4.31 -15.83 -8.98
CA THR A 160 -4.60 -16.94 -8.04
C THR A 160 -4.22 -16.57 -6.61
N THR A 161 -3.09 -15.89 -6.42
CA THR A 161 -2.66 -15.39 -5.11
C THR A 161 -3.68 -14.41 -4.55
N ILE A 162 -4.13 -13.45 -5.36
CA ILE A 162 -5.12 -12.45 -4.95
C ILE A 162 -6.41 -13.11 -4.47
N ASP A 163 -6.93 -14.11 -5.18
CA ASP A 163 -8.17 -14.80 -4.82
C ASP A 163 -8.06 -15.67 -3.56
N SER A 164 -6.85 -16.16 -3.28
CA SER A 164 -6.59 -16.93 -2.06
C SER A 164 -6.51 -16.06 -0.80
N MET A 165 -6.38 -14.74 -0.96
CA MET A 165 -6.23 -13.77 0.13
C MET A 165 -7.56 -13.17 0.56
N SER A 166 -7.66 -12.77 1.84
CA SER A 166 -8.78 -11.94 2.30
C SER A 166 -8.76 -10.57 1.64
N TYR A 167 -9.92 -9.91 1.53
CA TYR A 167 -10.03 -8.55 1.01
C TYR A 167 -9.08 -7.60 1.74
N GLU A 168 -9.00 -7.68 3.06
CA GLU A 168 -8.12 -6.85 3.89
C GLU A 168 -6.65 -7.04 3.54
N SER A 169 -6.23 -8.24 3.14
CA SER A 169 -4.84 -8.54 2.77
C SER A 169 -4.50 -8.10 1.34
N GLN A 170 -5.48 -8.12 0.44
CA GLN A 170 -5.28 -7.80 -0.97
C GLN A 170 -4.76 -6.36 -1.17
N ARG A 171 -5.25 -5.38 -0.41
CA ARG A 171 -4.79 -3.98 -0.55
C ARG A 171 -3.30 -3.80 -0.23
N TYR A 172 -2.78 -4.52 0.76
CA TYR A 172 -1.35 -4.54 1.10
C TYR A 172 -0.54 -5.26 0.02
N PHE A 173 -1.11 -6.33 -0.54
CA PHE A 173 -0.48 -7.08 -1.61
C PHE A 173 -0.28 -6.22 -2.87
N GLY A 174 -1.22 -5.32 -3.19
CA GLY A 174 -1.03 -4.36 -4.27
C GLY A 174 0.24 -3.51 -4.10
N ASN A 175 0.47 -2.95 -2.90
CA ASN A 175 1.68 -2.20 -2.57
C ASN A 175 2.95 -3.06 -2.74
N PHE A 176 2.89 -4.33 -2.37
CA PHE A 176 4.00 -5.27 -2.58
C PHE A 176 4.29 -5.53 -4.06
N ILE A 177 3.25 -5.76 -4.88
CA ILE A 177 3.39 -5.93 -6.33
C ILE A 177 4.07 -4.68 -6.94
N LYS A 178 3.60 -3.48 -6.58
CA LYS A 178 4.19 -2.21 -7.04
C LYS A 178 5.66 -2.07 -6.65
N LYS A 179 6.04 -2.36 -5.39
CA LYS A 179 7.43 -2.28 -4.91
C LYS A 179 8.37 -3.22 -5.66
N ASN A 180 7.86 -4.33 -6.18
CA ASN A 180 8.62 -5.29 -6.99
C ASN A 180 8.58 -4.98 -8.49
N ASP A 181 8.01 -3.83 -8.89
CA ASP A 181 7.89 -3.40 -10.29
C ASP A 181 7.10 -4.42 -11.13
N LEU A 182 6.08 -5.07 -10.55
CA LEU A 182 5.19 -5.98 -11.26
C LEU A 182 3.86 -5.29 -11.64
N PRO A 183 3.16 -5.75 -12.68
CA PRO A 183 1.86 -5.20 -13.07
C PRO A 183 0.79 -5.71 -12.10
N VAL A 184 0.00 -4.80 -11.53
CA VAL A 184 -1.11 -5.14 -10.64
C VAL A 184 -2.31 -5.60 -11.47
N PRO A 185 -2.79 -6.86 -11.34
CA PRO A 185 -3.96 -7.32 -12.08
C PRO A 185 -5.23 -6.63 -11.55
N PHE A 186 -5.74 -5.65 -12.30
CA PHE A 186 -6.88 -4.85 -11.88
C PHE A 186 -8.21 -5.44 -12.35
N ALA A 187 -8.25 -5.92 -13.60
CA ALA A 187 -9.39 -6.65 -14.14
C ALA A 187 -8.92 -7.94 -14.82
N TYR A 188 -9.50 -9.09 -14.44
CA TYR A 188 -8.99 -10.41 -14.84
C TYR A 188 -10.05 -11.51 -14.75
N TYR A 189 -9.81 -12.60 -15.46
CA TYR A 189 -10.65 -13.81 -15.40
C TYR A 189 -10.19 -14.76 -14.32
N MET A 190 -11.16 -15.40 -13.66
CA MET A 190 -10.89 -16.39 -12.64
C MET A 190 -12.00 -17.41 -12.52
N TRP A 191 -11.65 -18.66 -12.31
CA TRP A 191 -12.63 -19.72 -12.18
C TRP A 191 -13.20 -19.77 -10.76
N ASN A 192 -14.52 -19.64 -10.63
CA ASN A 192 -15.21 -19.87 -9.38
C ASN A 192 -15.53 -21.36 -9.24
N LYS A 193 -14.83 -22.04 -8.32
CA LYS A 193 -15.04 -23.46 -8.05
C LYS A 193 -16.44 -23.80 -7.53
N LYS A 194 -17.05 -22.94 -6.70
CA LYS A 194 -18.37 -23.19 -6.09
C LYS A 194 -19.45 -23.31 -7.14
N ASN A 195 -19.38 -22.40 -8.12
CA ASN A 195 -20.37 -22.28 -9.17
C ASN A 195 -19.97 -23.05 -10.43
N ASN A 196 -18.71 -23.50 -10.52
CA ASN A 196 -18.13 -24.16 -11.68
C ASN A 196 -18.27 -23.30 -12.95
N ILE A 197 -18.02 -21.99 -12.80
CA ILE A 197 -18.18 -20.96 -13.83
C ILE A 197 -16.94 -20.06 -13.83
N LEU A 198 -16.53 -19.60 -15.02
CA LEU A 198 -15.51 -18.57 -15.16
C LEU A 198 -16.11 -17.19 -14.86
N GLU A 199 -15.44 -16.41 -14.03
CA GLU A 199 -15.87 -15.08 -13.62
C GLU A 199 -14.89 -14.01 -14.10
N TYR A 200 -15.41 -12.89 -14.58
CA TYR A 200 -14.64 -11.68 -14.84
C TYR A 200 -14.70 -10.78 -13.61
N LYS A 201 -13.55 -10.55 -12.98
CA LYS A 201 -13.41 -9.76 -11.76
C LYS A 201 -12.77 -8.41 -12.03
N ILE A 202 -13.30 -7.35 -11.42
CA ILE A 202 -12.67 -6.03 -11.33
C ILE A 202 -12.44 -5.73 -9.85
N ASN A 203 -11.18 -5.52 -9.45
CA ASN A 203 -10.78 -5.42 -8.05
C ASN A 203 -10.15 -4.04 -7.73
N PHE A 204 -10.98 -3.10 -7.28
CA PHE A 204 -10.54 -1.77 -6.84
C PHE A 204 -9.69 -1.79 -5.57
N ASN A 205 -9.92 -2.78 -4.71
CA ASN A 205 -9.29 -2.85 -3.40
C ASN A 205 -7.77 -3.07 -3.47
N LEU A 206 -7.26 -3.74 -4.52
CA LEU A 206 -5.81 -3.86 -4.78
C LEU A 206 -5.10 -2.51 -4.95
N LEU A 207 -5.81 -1.51 -5.48
CA LEU A 207 -5.27 -0.18 -5.76
C LEU A 207 -5.64 0.84 -4.68
N ALA A 208 -6.47 0.45 -3.71
CA ALA A 208 -7.02 1.35 -2.70
C ALA A 208 -5.93 2.10 -1.93
N GLU A 209 -4.86 1.43 -1.48
CA GLU A 209 -3.77 2.11 -0.79
C GLU A 209 -2.78 2.81 -1.74
N ILE A 210 -2.53 2.21 -2.90
CA ILE A 210 -1.53 2.68 -3.86
C ILE A 210 -1.97 3.99 -4.51
N MET A 211 -3.26 4.08 -4.82
CA MET A 211 -3.89 5.16 -5.56
C MET A 211 -4.84 5.96 -4.68
N CYS A 212 -4.54 6.08 -3.38
CA CYS A 212 -5.23 7.00 -2.47
C CYS A 212 -4.44 8.32 -2.39
N LEU A 213 -5.05 9.43 -2.80
CA LEU A 213 -4.45 10.78 -2.81
C LEU A 213 -3.14 10.90 -3.61
N THR A 214 -3.10 10.25 -4.78
CA THR A 214 -1.95 10.36 -5.69
C THR A 214 -1.95 11.69 -6.45
N ASN A 215 -0.75 12.13 -6.84
CA ASN A 215 -0.55 13.23 -7.78
C ASN A 215 -0.13 12.71 -9.17
N ASP A 216 -0.14 11.39 -9.37
CA ASP A 216 0.36 10.75 -10.59
C ASP A 216 -0.64 10.94 -11.74
N HIS A 217 -0.12 11.07 -12.96
CA HIS A 217 -0.96 11.18 -14.15
C HIS A 217 -1.38 9.79 -14.65
N TYR A 218 -2.67 9.62 -14.87
CA TYR A 218 -3.23 8.34 -15.32
C TYR A 218 -3.18 8.25 -16.84
N ILE A 219 -2.76 7.10 -17.34
CA ILE A 219 -2.64 6.82 -18.77
C ILE A 219 -3.50 5.61 -19.08
N LEU A 220 -4.38 5.73 -20.07
CA LEU A 220 -5.16 4.61 -20.58
C LEU A 220 -4.52 4.08 -21.86
N GLN A 221 -4.19 2.80 -21.92
CA GLN A 221 -3.76 2.13 -23.14
C GLN A 221 -4.81 1.12 -23.62
N VAL A 222 -5.25 1.24 -24.87
CA VAL A 222 -6.26 0.35 -25.49
C VAL A 222 -5.90 0.08 -26.95
N GLY A 223 -6.01 -1.16 -27.39
CA GLY A 223 -5.86 -1.52 -28.81
C GLY A 223 -7.20 -1.79 -29.48
N SER A 224 -7.25 -1.63 -30.80
CA SER A 224 -8.33 -2.14 -31.63
C SER A 224 -8.26 -3.67 -31.74
N GLU A 225 -9.34 -4.30 -32.23
CA GLU A 225 -9.33 -5.73 -32.57
C GLU A 225 -8.22 -6.10 -33.57
N SER A 226 -7.92 -5.20 -34.52
CA SER A 226 -6.89 -5.45 -35.51
C SER A 226 -5.46 -5.31 -34.95
N ALA A 227 -5.29 -4.62 -33.81
CA ALA A 227 -4.01 -4.43 -33.13
C ALA A 227 -3.67 -5.53 -32.10
N ILE A 228 -4.55 -6.52 -31.89
CA ILE A 228 -4.34 -7.59 -30.90
C ILE A 228 -3.08 -8.39 -31.25
N GLY A 229 -2.17 -8.54 -30.26
CA GLY A 229 -0.95 -9.32 -30.41
C GLY A 229 0.15 -8.65 -31.24
N MET A 230 0.06 -7.34 -31.51
CA MET A 230 1.07 -6.59 -32.27
C MET A 230 2.20 -5.96 -31.42
N GLY A 231 2.21 -6.22 -30.11
CA GLY A 231 3.28 -5.78 -29.20
C GLY A 231 3.01 -4.47 -28.45
N LYS A 232 1.74 -4.11 -28.22
CA LYS A 232 1.33 -2.90 -27.49
C LYS A 232 2.09 -2.70 -26.17
N THR A 233 1.97 -3.66 -25.25
CA THR A 233 2.59 -3.58 -23.92
C THR A 233 4.11 -3.51 -24.02
N SER A 234 4.69 -4.16 -25.05
CA SER A 234 6.12 -4.10 -25.35
C SER A 234 6.59 -2.76 -25.94
N LEU A 235 5.71 -1.78 -26.17
CA LEU A 235 6.13 -0.41 -26.53
C LEU A 235 6.32 0.46 -25.28
N LEU A 236 5.86 0.02 -24.11
CA LEU A 236 5.90 0.80 -22.88
C LEU A 236 7.31 1.21 -22.48
N HIS A 237 8.34 0.38 -22.69
CA HIS A 237 9.70 0.75 -22.34
C HIS A 237 10.29 1.85 -23.25
N TYR A 238 9.71 2.07 -24.44
CA TYR A 238 10.07 3.20 -25.30
C TYR A 238 9.36 4.50 -24.92
N ILE A 239 8.23 4.39 -24.24
CA ILE A 239 7.46 5.53 -23.71
C ILE A 239 7.99 5.89 -22.31
N PHE A 240 8.31 4.88 -21.51
CA PHE A 240 8.78 4.95 -20.13
C PHE A 240 10.07 4.13 -19.94
N PRO A 241 11.25 4.77 -20.09
CA PRO A 241 12.54 4.08 -20.10
C PRO A 241 12.92 3.41 -18.77
N ASP A 242 12.26 3.76 -17.67
CA ASP A 242 12.48 3.17 -16.35
C ASP A 242 11.86 1.77 -16.21
N LYS A 243 10.99 1.36 -17.14
CA LYS A 243 10.34 0.05 -17.10
C LYS A 243 11.24 -1.06 -17.62
N ARG A 244 11.43 -2.08 -16.78
CA ARG A 244 12.06 -3.34 -17.17
C ARG A 244 11.09 -4.13 -18.04
N VAL A 245 11.57 -4.75 -19.12
CA VAL A 245 10.69 -5.51 -20.01
C VAL A 245 10.24 -6.82 -19.34
N GLU A 246 11.08 -7.40 -18.49
CA GLU A 246 10.81 -8.60 -17.71
C GLU A 246 9.75 -8.37 -16.62
N ALA A 247 9.56 -7.11 -16.22
CA ALA A 247 8.49 -6.68 -15.33
C ALA A 247 7.13 -6.61 -16.05
N LEU A 248 7.11 -6.61 -17.38
CA LEU A 248 5.86 -6.53 -18.14
C LEU A 248 5.31 -7.91 -18.47
N ASN A 249 3.99 -7.98 -18.39
CA ASN A 249 3.18 -9.14 -18.72
C ASN A 249 3.02 -9.25 -20.26
N THR A 250 4.06 -9.73 -20.95
CA THR A 250 4.14 -9.74 -22.43
C THR A 250 3.83 -11.08 -23.08
N ASP A 251 3.27 -12.04 -22.34
CA ASP A 251 2.95 -13.38 -22.86
C ASP A 251 2.03 -13.29 -24.10
N GLY A 252 2.61 -13.58 -25.27
CA GLY A 252 2.04 -13.26 -26.59
C GLY A 252 0.75 -14.02 -26.93
N LYS A 253 -0.13 -13.36 -27.69
CA LYS A 253 -1.34 -13.89 -28.36
C LYS A 253 -2.27 -14.78 -27.51
N SER A 254 -2.31 -14.62 -26.19
CA SER A 254 -3.29 -15.38 -25.40
C SER A 254 -4.66 -14.68 -25.45
N THR A 255 -5.65 -15.32 -26.07
CA THR A 255 -7.08 -14.98 -25.93
C THR A 255 -7.54 -14.96 -24.47
N ARG A 256 -6.82 -15.68 -23.59
CA ARG A 256 -7.04 -15.75 -22.13
C ARG A 256 -7.04 -14.39 -21.42
N ARG A 257 -6.32 -13.42 -21.96
CA ARG A 257 -6.17 -12.09 -21.35
C ARG A 257 -6.95 -11.01 -22.08
N HIS A 258 -7.72 -11.39 -23.10
CA HIS A 258 -8.50 -10.45 -23.86
C HIS A 258 -9.49 -9.71 -22.95
N GLY A 259 -9.41 -8.38 -22.91
CA GLY A 259 -10.20 -7.51 -22.07
C GLY A 259 -9.65 -7.29 -20.65
N CYS A 260 -8.65 -8.05 -20.20
CA CYS A 260 -8.02 -7.85 -18.88
C CYS A 260 -7.29 -6.50 -18.81
N ILE A 261 -7.16 -5.95 -17.61
CA ILE A 261 -6.50 -4.66 -17.37
C ILE A 261 -5.42 -4.85 -16.30
N ASP A 262 -4.18 -4.55 -16.65
CA ASP A 262 -3.06 -4.46 -15.71
C ASP A 262 -2.80 -2.99 -15.36
N VAL A 263 -2.41 -2.72 -14.12
CA VAL A 263 -1.97 -1.38 -13.69
C VAL A 263 -0.47 -1.38 -13.45
N ILE A 264 0.22 -0.48 -14.15
CA ILE A 264 1.68 -0.37 -14.19
C ILE A 264 2.08 1.01 -13.66
N PHE A 265 3.09 1.06 -12.79
CA PHE A 265 3.54 2.29 -12.15
C PHE A 265 4.91 2.71 -12.67
N SER A 266 5.03 3.86 -13.32
CA SER A 266 6.28 4.37 -13.90
C SER A 266 6.70 5.70 -13.30
N SER A 267 7.98 6.01 -13.38
CA SER A 267 8.53 7.32 -13.06
C SER A 267 9.49 7.80 -14.15
N GLN A 268 9.27 9.01 -14.66
CA GLN A 268 10.14 9.67 -15.61
C GLN A 268 10.93 10.78 -14.91
N ALA A 269 12.26 10.63 -14.89
CA ALA A 269 13.15 11.71 -14.49
C ALA A 269 13.26 12.70 -15.66
N THR A 270 12.55 13.83 -15.56
CA THR A 270 12.82 14.97 -16.44
C THR A 270 13.80 15.92 -15.76
N ASN A 271 14.51 16.75 -16.53
CA ASN A 271 15.58 17.63 -16.03
C ASN A 271 15.13 18.67 -14.97
N GLN A 272 13.85 18.74 -14.61
CA GLN A 272 13.33 19.69 -13.60
C GLN A 272 12.29 19.08 -12.61
N LYS A 273 11.68 17.92 -12.88
CA LYS A 273 10.77 17.20 -11.95
C LYS A 273 10.78 15.68 -12.20
N ASN A 274 10.70 14.89 -11.12
CA ASN A 274 10.34 13.47 -11.21
C ASN A 274 8.81 13.40 -11.39
N GLU A 275 8.37 12.96 -12.57
CA GLU A 275 6.94 12.75 -12.85
C GLU A 275 6.62 11.27 -12.76
N SER A 276 5.53 10.94 -12.09
CA SER A 276 5.06 9.57 -11.93
C SER A 276 3.76 9.36 -12.69
N TYR A 277 3.68 8.19 -13.32
CA TYR A 277 2.60 7.80 -14.21
C TYR A 277 1.99 6.48 -13.76
N ILE A 278 0.66 6.39 -13.86
CA ILE A 278 -0.10 5.16 -13.59
C ILE A 278 -0.78 4.74 -14.89
N ILE A 279 -0.36 3.60 -15.42
CA ILE A 279 -0.77 3.14 -16.74
C ILE A 279 -1.76 2.00 -16.56
N PHE A 280 -2.98 2.20 -17.04
CA PHE A 280 -4.00 1.17 -17.19
C PHE A 280 -3.83 0.51 -18.56
N ASP A 281 -3.17 -0.64 -18.57
CA ASP A 281 -2.87 -1.40 -19.77
C ASP A 281 -3.96 -2.42 -20.06
N THR A 282 -4.83 -2.12 -21.03
CA THR A 282 -5.88 -3.05 -21.49
C THR A 282 -5.27 -4.07 -22.45
N HIS A 283 -5.36 -5.36 -22.12
CA HIS A 283 -4.96 -6.45 -23.00
C HIS A 283 -6.06 -6.74 -24.01
N GLY A 284 -5.76 -6.66 -25.32
CA GLY A 284 -6.78 -6.85 -26.36
C GLY A 284 -7.56 -5.56 -26.69
N THR A 285 -8.89 -5.64 -26.74
CA THR A 285 -9.81 -4.54 -27.09
C THR A 285 -10.87 -4.31 -26.01
N ILE A 286 -11.72 -3.30 -26.23
CA ILE A 286 -12.94 -3.06 -25.47
C ILE A 286 -14.02 -4.09 -25.83
N ASN A 287 -14.72 -4.62 -24.84
CA ASN A 287 -15.80 -5.60 -24.97
C ASN A 287 -16.90 -5.35 -23.91
N GLY A 288 -17.99 -6.12 -23.97
CA GLY A 288 -19.14 -5.93 -23.08
C GLY A 288 -18.85 -6.13 -21.57
N LEU A 289 -17.74 -6.79 -21.21
CA LEU A 289 -17.37 -7.01 -19.81
C LEU A 289 -16.52 -5.85 -19.24
N ASN A 290 -15.67 -5.23 -20.06
CA ASN A 290 -14.72 -4.21 -19.64
C ASN A 290 -15.06 -2.77 -20.10
N GLU A 291 -16.09 -2.59 -20.93
CA GLU A 291 -16.43 -1.29 -21.51
C GLU A 291 -16.64 -0.22 -20.43
N HIS A 292 -17.54 -0.46 -19.47
CA HIS A 292 -17.84 0.53 -18.42
C HIS A 292 -16.62 0.93 -17.60
N ILE A 293 -15.71 -0.01 -17.30
CA ILE A 293 -14.49 0.31 -16.54
C ILE A 293 -13.49 1.08 -17.40
N ILE A 294 -13.34 0.73 -18.68
CA ILE A 294 -12.50 1.48 -19.63
C ILE A 294 -13.02 2.91 -19.78
N ARG A 295 -14.34 3.12 -19.95
CA ARG A 295 -14.93 4.47 -20.02
C ARG A 295 -14.68 5.27 -18.75
N SER A 296 -14.71 4.61 -17.60
CA SER A 296 -14.49 5.25 -16.30
C SER A 296 -13.04 5.68 -16.11
N ILE A 297 -12.09 4.84 -16.53
CA ILE A 297 -10.66 5.19 -16.60
C ILE A 297 -10.45 6.32 -17.63
N GLN A 298 -11.09 6.21 -18.80
CA GLN A 298 -11.01 7.19 -19.88
C GLN A 298 -11.48 8.57 -19.41
N ALA A 299 -12.57 8.65 -18.63
CA ALA A 299 -13.07 9.89 -18.04
C ALA A 299 -12.08 10.52 -17.04
N ASN A 300 -11.18 9.74 -16.44
CA ASN A 300 -10.24 10.20 -15.40
C ASN A 300 -8.76 10.26 -15.87
N CYS A 301 -8.43 9.76 -17.05
CA CYS A 301 -7.05 9.75 -17.55
C CYS A 301 -6.56 11.15 -18.00
N ALA A 302 -5.26 11.39 -17.82
CA ALA A 302 -4.55 12.57 -18.34
C ALA A 302 -4.13 12.38 -19.81
N LEU A 303 -3.87 11.13 -20.21
CA LEU A 303 -3.44 10.76 -21.56
C LEU A 303 -4.09 9.44 -21.98
N GLN A 304 -4.50 9.36 -23.24
CA GLN A 304 -4.95 8.13 -23.87
C GLN A 304 -3.94 7.70 -24.95
N ILE A 305 -3.64 6.41 -25.02
CA ILE A 305 -2.82 5.84 -26.08
C ILE A 305 -3.62 4.73 -26.76
N LEU A 306 -4.05 4.99 -27.99
CA LEU A 306 -4.88 4.08 -28.77
C LEU A 306 -4.02 3.42 -29.85
N TYR A 307 -4.06 2.09 -29.88
CA TYR A 307 -3.28 1.30 -30.83
C TYR A 307 -4.18 0.77 -31.94
N VAL A 308 -3.81 1.04 -33.18
CA VAL A 308 -4.61 0.72 -34.38
C VAL A 308 -3.74 0.16 -35.49
N THR A 309 -4.35 -0.37 -36.54
CA THR A 309 -3.69 -0.72 -37.80
C THR A 309 -4.28 0.06 -38.97
N ALA A 310 -3.68 -0.03 -40.15
CA ALA A 310 -4.26 0.57 -41.36
C ALA A 310 -5.70 0.12 -41.66
N LYS A 311 -6.13 -1.08 -41.19
CA LYS A 311 -7.52 -1.54 -41.35
C LYS A 311 -8.53 -0.69 -40.58
N ASP A 312 -8.08 -0.03 -39.52
CA ASP A 312 -8.97 0.76 -38.66
C ASP A 312 -9.36 2.11 -39.29
N LEU A 313 -8.76 2.50 -40.43
CA LEU A 313 -9.20 3.62 -41.26
C LEU A 313 -10.67 3.48 -41.68
N GLU A 314 -11.14 2.26 -41.89
CA GLU A 314 -12.53 1.97 -42.30
C GLU A 314 -13.40 1.54 -41.11
N SER A 315 -12.79 1.25 -39.96
CA SER A 315 -13.49 0.83 -38.75
C SER A 315 -14.17 1.99 -38.01
N ASN A 316 -15.11 1.64 -37.13
CA ASN A 316 -15.72 2.57 -36.17
C ASN A 316 -15.01 2.61 -34.80
N PHE A 317 -13.87 1.91 -34.63
CA PHE A 317 -13.19 1.81 -33.34
C PHE A 317 -12.82 3.17 -32.75
N LEU A 318 -12.10 4.00 -33.51
CA LEU A 318 -11.68 5.34 -33.05
C LEU A 318 -12.88 6.25 -32.75
N ASN A 319 -13.94 6.18 -33.56
CA ASN A 319 -15.18 6.92 -33.31
C ASN A 319 -15.85 6.48 -32.02
N SER A 320 -15.94 5.17 -31.76
CA SER A 320 -16.48 4.63 -30.52
C SER A 320 -15.66 5.08 -29.30
N MET A 321 -14.34 5.09 -29.41
CA MET A 321 -13.47 5.54 -28.32
C MET A 321 -13.58 7.05 -28.06
N MET A 322 -13.57 7.88 -29.10
CA MET A 322 -13.44 9.34 -28.96
C MET A 322 -14.76 10.08 -28.83
N ASN A 323 -15.84 9.61 -29.47
CA ASN A 323 -17.12 10.34 -29.52
C ASN A 323 -18.10 9.98 -28.41
N TYR A 324 -17.65 9.26 -27.37
CA TYR A 324 -18.49 8.93 -26.22
C TYR A 324 -18.93 10.18 -25.44
N SER A 325 -18.05 11.18 -25.31
CA SER A 325 -18.40 12.48 -24.76
C SER A 325 -17.47 13.57 -25.28
N ARG A 326 -17.92 14.82 -25.28
CA ARG A 326 -17.10 15.97 -25.67
C ARG A 326 -15.84 16.09 -24.81
N GLN A 327 -15.96 15.80 -23.51
CA GLN A 327 -14.83 15.80 -22.58
C GLN A 327 -13.76 14.79 -22.98
N ILE A 328 -14.13 13.62 -23.48
CA ILE A 328 -13.20 12.58 -23.95
C ILE A 328 -12.54 13.01 -25.26
N GLN A 329 -13.28 13.62 -26.17
CA GLN A 329 -12.76 14.08 -27.45
C GLN A 329 -11.67 15.16 -27.30
N GLU A 330 -11.77 15.97 -26.25
CA GLU A 330 -10.79 17.02 -25.92
C GLU A 330 -9.60 16.49 -25.09
N LYS A 331 -9.54 15.19 -24.76
CA LYS A 331 -8.41 14.63 -24.01
C LYS A 331 -7.16 14.47 -24.87
N PRO A 332 -5.97 14.74 -24.31
CA PRO A 332 -4.70 14.38 -24.92
C PRO A 332 -4.70 12.90 -25.34
N THR A 333 -4.52 12.64 -26.64
CA THR A 333 -4.56 11.29 -27.19
C THR A 333 -3.42 11.05 -28.17
N ILE A 334 -2.70 9.95 -28.01
CA ILE A 334 -1.71 9.45 -28.96
C ILE A 334 -2.31 8.26 -29.68
N ILE A 335 -2.39 8.33 -31.01
CA ILE A 335 -2.78 7.19 -31.85
C ILE A 335 -1.53 6.58 -32.44
N VAL A 336 -1.25 5.34 -32.03
CA VAL A 336 -0.14 4.52 -32.47
C VAL A 336 -0.63 3.58 -33.56
N ILE A 337 -0.15 3.77 -34.79
CA ILE A 337 -0.52 2.96 -35.94
C ILE A 337 0.56 1.89 -36.14
N PHE A 338 0.20 0.62 -35.96
CA PHE A 338 1.06 -0.49 -36.26
C PHE A 338 1.28 -0.62 -37.77
N ASP A 339 2.55 -0.53 -38.15
CA ASP A 339 3.04 -0.48 -39.53
C ASP A 339 3.95 -1.69 -39.79
N SER A 340 3.55 -2.53 -40.74
CA SER A 340 4.34 -3.69 -41.17
C SER A 340 5.60 -3.27 -41.93
N ASP A 341 5.59 -2.12 -42.60
CA ASP A 341 6.65 -1.60 -43.46
C ASP A 341 7.39 -0.42 -42.78
N TYR A 342 7.44 -0.42 -41.44
CA TYR A 342 7.97 0.68 -40.62
C TYR A 342 9.38 1.17 -40.97
N ASP A 343 10.22 0.30 -41.52
CA ASP A 343 11.61 0.64 -41.88
C ASP A 343 11.75 1.32 -43.25
N ASP A 344 10.67 1.47 -44.02
CA ASP A 344 10.66 2.12 -45.33
C ASP A 344 10.52 3.66 -45.21
N THR A 345 11.50 4.41 -45.70
CA THR A 345 11.83 5.77 -45.20
C THR A 345 11.19 6.95 -45.94
N GLY A 346 9.96 6.87 -46.47
CA GLY A 346 9.39 8.09 -47.07
C GLY A 346 7.91 8.11 -47.39
N ASN A 347 7.42 7.22 -48.25
CA ASN A 347 6.11 7.44 -48.85
C ASN A 347 4.94 6.72 -48.15
N GLN A 348 5.18 5.56 -47.52
CA GLN A 348 4.10 4.81 -46.87
C GLN A 348 3.67 5.43 -45.54
N LYS A 349 4.62 5.82 -44.68
CA LYS A 349 4.35 6.40 -43.37
C LYS A 349 3.46 7.65 -43.48
N GLU A 350 3.87 8.63 -44.30
CA GLU A 350 3.11 9.87 -44.52
C GLU A 350 1.74 9.60 -45.13
N LYS A 351 1.63 8.59 -46.00
CA LYS A 351 0.36 8.20 -46.62
C LYS A 351 -0.60 7.57 -45.60
N ILE A 352 -0.12 6.69 -44.73
CA ILE A 352 -0.95 6.05 -43.69
C ILE A 352 -1.38 7.08 -42.65
N THR A 353 -0.43 7.86 -42.09
CA THR A 353 -0.77 8.90 -41.11
C THR A 353 -1.65 9.98 -41.74
N GLY A 354 -1.38 10.39 -42.99
CA GLY A 354 -2.16 11.38 -43.71
C GLY A 354 -3.60 10.92 -43.99
N GLY A 355 -3.81 9.63 -44.26
CA GLY A 355 -5.16 9.05 -44.37
C GLY A 355 -5.97 9.22 -43.10
N PHE A 356 -5.40 8.92 -41.94
CA PHE A 356 -6.07 9.11 -40.66
C PHE A 356 -6.26 10.60 -40.32
N GLN A 357 -5.22 11.42 -40.53
CA GLN A 357 -5.27 12.87 -40.26
C GLN A 357 -6.32 13.58 -41.12
N SER A 358 -6.50 13.19 -42.38
CA SER A 358 -7.54 13.76 -43.24
C SER A 358 -8.95 13.35 -42.79
N LYS A 359 -9.15 12.08 -42.41
CA LYS A 359 -10.44 11.59 -41.91
C LYS A 359 -10.84 12.21 -40.56
N TYR A 360 -9.88 12.42 -39.67
CA TYR A 360 -10.08 12.90 -38.30
C TYR A 360 -9.48 14.28 -38.05
N HIS A 361 -9.52 15.17 -39.05
CA HIS A 361 -8.91 16.50 -39.01
C HIS A 361 -9.47 17.43 -37.92
N ASP A 362 -10.70 17.16 -37.46
CA ASP A 362 -11.35 17.94 -36.39
C ASP A 362 -10.79 17.65 -34.98
N TRP A 363 -10.03 16.55 -34.81
CA TRP A 363 -9.50 16.14 -33.51
C TRP A 363 -8.20 16.87 -33.17
N LYS A 364 -8.31 18.00 -32.48
CA LYS A 364 -7.20 18.92 -32.19
C LYS A 364 -6.19 18.40 -31.16
N CYS A 365 -6.62 17.55 -30.23
CA CYS A 365 -5.80 17.03 -29.13
C CYS A 365 -5.20 15.64 -29.43
N VAL A 366 -5.10 15.28 -30.72
CA VAL A 366 -4.63 13.97 -31.17
C VAL A 366 -3.28 14.08 -31.87
N LYS A 367 -2.33 13.24 -31.45
CA LYS A 367 -1.04 13.06 -32.12
C LYS A 367 -0.98 11.67 -32.75
N TRP A 368 -0.40 11.59 -33.94
CA TRP A 368 -0.33 10.37 -34.73
C TRP A 368 1.12 9.92 -34.83
N ILE A 369 1.38 8.65 -34.54
CA ILE A 369 2.70 8.04 -34.63
C ILE A 369 2.58 6.66 -35.26
N THR A 370 3.54 6.27 -36.07
CA THR A 370 3.67 4.88 -36.49
C THR A 370 4.55 4.12 -35.52
N ALA A 371 4.20 2.88 -35.26
CA ALA A 371 5.04 1.94 -34.55
C ALA A 371 5.11 0.63 -35.35
N PRO A 372 6.21 -0.08 -35.25
CA PRO A 372 6.37 -1.37 -35.90
C PRO A 372 5.57 -2.53 -35.28
N CYS A 373 5.21 -3.52 -36.09
CA CYS A 373 4.62 -4.78 -35.63
C CYS A 373 5.69 -5.76 -35.10
N ALA A 374 5.70 -6.08 -33.81
CA ALA A 374 6.44 -7.25 -33.31
C ALA A 374 5.86 -7.79 -32.00
N GLN A 375 5.79 -9.11 -31.87
CA GLN A 375 5.19 -9.78 -30.70
C GLN A 375 6.06 -9.68 -29.44
N ILE A 376 7.39 -9.63 -29.60
CA ILE A 376 8.36 -9.62 -28.50
C ILE A 376 9.52 -8.69 -28.87
N TRP A 377 9.49 -7.45 -28.40
CA TRP A 377 10.50 -6.43 -28.74
C TRP A 377 11.85 -6.60 -28.05
N TYR A 378 11.97 -7.48 -27.04
CA TYR A 378 13.22 -7.70 -26.30
C TYR A 378 14.09 -8.83 -26.87
N GLN A 379 13.54 -9.72 -27.70
CA GLN A 379 14.29 -10.77 -28.41
C GLN A 379 14.98 -10.24 -29.68
N MET A 380 15.16 -8.93 -29.78
CA MET A 380 15.99 -8.32 -30.83
C MET A 380 17.43 -8.80 -30.63
N ASP A 381 17.78 -9.81 -31.41
CA ASP A 381 19.07 -10.46 -31.42
C ASP A 381 20.18 -9.40 -31.54
N TYR A 382 21.05 -9.31 -30.53
CA TYR A 382 22.16 -8.36 -30.51
C TYR A 382 23.09 -8.54 -31.72
N ASP A 383 22.96 -9.62 -32.49
CA ASP A 383 23.74 -9.90 -33.68
C ASP A 383 23.16 -9.31 -34.99
N LYS A 384 21.95 -8.72 -34.99
CA LYS A 384 21.45 -7.83 -36.08
C LYS A 384 21.75 -6.35 -35.79
N LYS A 385 23.02 -6.07 -35.51
CA LYS A 385 23.58 -4.92 -34.75
C LYS A 385 23.31 -3.46 -35.20
N ASN A 386 22.60 -3.15 -36.29
CA ASN A 386 22.50 -1.74 -36.76
C ASN A 386 21.08 -1.21 -37.04
N ASN A 387 20.18 -2.01 -37.60
CA ASN A 387 18.85 -1.52 -37.96
C ASN A 387 17.88 -1.50 -36.77
N ASP A 388 17.94 -2.51 -35.91
CA ASP A 388 17.10 -2.61 -34.70
C ASP A 388 17.43 -1.52 -33.68
N MET A 389 18.72 -1.22 -33.48
CA MET A 389 19.16 -0.10 -32.64
C MET A 389 18.71 1.26 -33.19
N LYS A 390 18.81 1.46 -34.52
CA LYS A 390 18.27 2.67 -35.17
C LYS A 390 16.75 2.77 -35.06
N ARG A 391 16.03 1.65 -35.12
CA ARG A 391 14.57 1.57 -34.97
C ARG A 391 14.14 1.94 -33.55
N SER A 392 14.80 1.36 -32.55
CA SER A 392 14.63 1.66 -31.14
C SER A 392 14.89 3.15 -30.82
N GLN A 393 16.02 3.70 -31.30
CA GLN A 393 16.32 5.13 -31.13
C GLN A 393 15.31 6.04 -31.84
N ARG A 394 14.81 5.64 -33.02
CA ARG A 394 13.75 6.38 -33.74
C ARG A 394 12.44 6.40 -32.95
N LEU A 395 12.02 5.27 -32.38
CA LEU A 395 10.82 5.18 -31.54
C LEU A 395 10.96 6.03 -30.28
N LEU A 396 12.06 5.88 -29.54
CA LEU A 396 12.32 6.65 -28.32
C LEU A 396 12.29 8.15 -28.58
N ARG A 397 12.94 8.63 -29.66
CA ARG A 397 12.92 10.05 -30.04
C ARG A 397 11.51 10.52 -30.43
N SER A 398 10.76 9.69 -31.14
CA SER A 398 9.41 10.04 -31.62
C SER A 398 8.43 10.13 -30.46
N PHE A 399 8.43 9.15 -29.54
CA PHE A 399 7.59 9.20 -28.34
C PHE A 399 7.97 10.37 -27.45
N LYS A 400 9.27 10.58 -27.20
CA LYS A 400 9.75 11.71 -26.40
C LYS A 400 9.31 13.06 -26.98
N ALA A 401 9.44 13.26 -28.29
CA ALA A 401 9.00 14.50 -28.93
C ALA A 401 7.48 14.72 -28.83
N ILE A 402 6.69 13.65 -28.95
CA ILE A 402 5.22 13.73 -28.81
C ILE A 402 4.84 14.05 -27.37
N THR A 403 5.39 13.33 -26.39
CA THR A 403 5.10 13.56 -24.97
C THR A 403 5.50 14.97 -24.54
N GLU A 404 6.67 15.46 -24.97
CA GLU A 404 7.09 16.85 -24.72
C GLU A 404 6.14 17.87 -25.37
N SER A 405 5.58 17.57 -26.56
CA SER A 405 4.61 18.46 -27.22
C SER A 405 3.25 18.51 -26.53
N MET A 406 2.87 17.46 -25.79
CA MET A 406 1.57 17.33 -25.11
C MET A 406 1.65 17.63 -23.62
N ASP A 407 2.84 17.88 -23.08
CA ASP A 407 3.08 18.09 -21.64
C ASP A 407 2.16 19.18 -21.06
N LYS A 408 2.03 20.33 -21.73
CA LYS A 408 1.14 21.40 -21.29
C LYS A 408 -0.33 20.96 -21.18
N GLU A 409 -0.80 20.14 -22.12
CA GLU A 409 -2.18 19.66 -22.16
C GLU A 409 -2.42 18.61 -21.07
N MET A 410 -1.42 17.75 -20.84
CA MET A 410 -1.41 16.77 -19.75
C MET A 410 -1.39 17.46 -18.36
N GLN A 411 -0.60 18.51 -18.18
CA GLN A 411 -0.53 19.30 -16.94
C GLN A 411 -1.84 20.07 -16.65
N GLN A 412 -2.57 20.46 -17.70
CA GLN A 412 -3.87 21.14 -17.57
C GLN A 412 -5.03 20.17 -17.32
N SER A 413 -4.84 18.88 -17.61
CA SER A 413 -5.85 17.87 -17.33
C SER A 413 -6.08 17.72 -15.82
N ALA A 414 -7.35 17.55 -15.42
CA ALA A 414 -7.67 17.32 -14.01
C ALA A 414 -7.00 16.04 -13.52
N ILE A 415 -6.14 16.18 -12.50
CA ILE A 415 -5.48 15.03 -11.87
C ILE A 415 -6.53 14.24 -11.10
N CYS A 416 -6.76 13.01 -11.52
CA CYS A 416 -7.52 12.07 -10.73
C CYS A 416 -6.67 11.70 -9.51
N THR A 417 -7.07 12.16 -8.32
CA THR A 417 -6.28 11.96 -7.10
C THR A 417 -6.57 10.61 -6.43
N SER A 418 -7.58 9.88 -6.89
CA SER A 418 -7.98 8.65 -6.23
C SER A 418 -8.61 7.61 -7.17
N ILE A 419 -8.29 6.33 -6.94
CA ILE A 419 -8.98 5.20 -7.59
C ILE A 419 -10.49 5.20 -7.29
N PHE A 420 -10.91 5.75 -6.14
CA PHE A 420 -12.32 5.85 -5.77
C PHE A 420 -13.12 6.75 -6.73
N SER A 421 -12.47 7.73 -7.37
CA SER A 421 -13.11 8.54 -8.42
C SER A 421 -13.44 7.70 -9.66
N ILE A 422 -12.55 6.78 -10.06
CA ILE A 422 -12.81 5.84 -11.15
C ILE A 422 -13.93 4.87 -10.76
N GLN A 423 -13.89 4.33 -9.54
CA GLN A 423 -14.92 3.43 -9.01
C GLN A 423 -16.29 4.09 -9.02
N CYS A 424 -16.37 5.35 -8.61
CA CYS A 424 -17.63 6.06 -8.56
C CYS A 424 -18.22 6.27 -9.95
N VAL A 425 -17.42 6.72 -10.92
CA VAL A 425 -17.85 6.85 -12.33
C VAL A 425 -18.29 5.49 -12.87
N TYR A 426 -17.58 4.42 -12.54
CA TYR A 426 -17.90 3.06 -12.95
C TYR A 426 -19.27 2.57 -12.46
N LEU A 427 -19.60 2.82 -11.19
CA LEU A 427 -20.89 2.49 -10.61
C LEU A 427 -22.01 3.35 -11.21
N THR A 428 -21.74 4.63 -11.49
CA THR A 428 -22.70 5.52 -12.16
C THR A 428 -23.00 5.08 -13.59
N VAL A 429 -21.97 4.79 -14.39
CA VAL A 429 -22.09 4.38 -15.80
C VAL A 429 -22.82 3.04 -15.95
N GLN A 430 -22.74 2.15 -14.94
CA GLN A 430 -23.55 0.92 -14.93
C GLN A 430 -25.04 1.17 -14.70
N ASN A 431 -25.39 2.18 -13.90
CA ASN A 431 -26.74 2.38 -13.39
C ASN A 431 -27.56 3.37 -14.24
N LEU A 432 -26.94 4.18 -15.10
CA LEU A 432 -27.60 5.26 -15.85
C LEU A 432 -27.17 5.28 -17.33
N GLU A 433 -28.14 5.35 -18.25
CA GLU A 433 -27.90 5.50 -19.70
C GLU A 433 -27.45 6.93 -20.10
N ASN A 434 -27.64 7.94 -19.23
CA ASN A 434 -27.27 9.35 -19.51
C ASN A 434 -26.39 9.93 -18.39
N PHE A 435 -25.11 10.12 -18.68
CA PHE A 435 -24.07 10.53 -17.74
C PHE A 435 -23.89 12.06 -17.67
N ASN A 436 -23.81 12.62 -16.47
CA ASN A 436 -23.25 13.95 -16.22
C ASN A 436 -22.39 13.91 -14.93
N PRO A 437 -21.05 14.01 -15.03
CA PRO A 437 -20.16 13.79 -13.90
C PRO A 437 -20.11 14.99 -12.96
N SER A 438 -20.85 14.96 -11.86
CA SER A 438 -20.51 15.76 -10.68
C SER A 438 -19.74 14.89 -9.69
N ILE A 439 -18.41 14.99 -9.75
CA ILE A 439 -17.39 14.24 -8.97
C ILE A 439 -17.39 14.61 -7.46
N ASN A 440 -18.32 15.45 -7.01
CA ASN A 440 -18.11 16.31 -5.84
C ASN A 440 -18.24 15.66 -4.46
N HIS A 441 -18.80 14.46 -4.30
CA HIS A 441 -19.01 13.88 -2.95
C HIS A 441 -17.73 13.30 -2.32
N TYR A 442 -16.76 12.78 -3.07
CA TYR A 442 -15.55 12.15 -2.51
C TYR A 442 -14.47 13.14 -2.05
N PHE A 443 -14.67 14.44 -2.32
CA PHE A 443 -13.72 15.50 -2.01
C PHE A 443 -14.12 16.34 -0.79
N GLU A 444 -15.27 16.09 -0.18
CA GLU A 444 -15.66 16.81 1.04
C GLU A 444 -14.70 16.54 2.20
N ILE A 445 -14.29 15.28 2.41
CA ILE A 445 -13.29 14.95 3.43
C ILE A 445 -11.95 15.64 3.17
N GLN A 446 -11.49 15.72 1.91
CA GLN A 446 -10.26 16.42 1.58
C GLN A 446 -10.37 17.92 1.90
N ASN A 447 -11.53 18.54 1.64
CA ASN A 447 -11.76 19.93 1.98
C ASN A 447 -11.78 20.16 3.50
N ARG A 448 -12.41 19.25 4.27
CA ARG A 448 -12.39 19.29 5.75
C ARG A 448 -10.97 19.13 6.29
N LEU A 449 -10.18 18.22 5.73
CA LEU A 449 -8.79 18.01 6.10
C LEU A 449 -7.95 19.27 5.82
N LYS A 450 -8.11 19.89 4.65
CA LYS A 450 -7.47 21.17 4.33
C LYS A 450 -7.83 22.27 5.34
N GLU A 451 -9.11 22.42 5.66
CA GLU A 451 -9.57 23.42 6.64
C GLU A 451 -8.94 23.21 8.04
N LEU A 452 -8.74 21.95 8.43
CA LEU A 452 -8.15 21.60 9.72
C LEU A 452 -6.64 21.80 9.74
N PHE A 453 -5.91 21.32 8.71
CA PHE A 453 -4.47 21.11 8.79
C PHE A 453 -3.62 22.10 7.96
N ASP A 454 -4.17 22.77 6.94
CA ASP A 454 -3.36 23.65 6.06
C ASP A 454 -2.75 24.85 6.80
N ASN A 455 -3.33 25.25 7.95
CA ASN A 455 -2.83 26.34 8.78
C ASN A 455 -1.75 25.90 9.80
N LEU A 456 -1.49 24.60 9.93
CA LEU A 456 -0.48 24.05 10.84
C LEU A 456 0.87 23.90 10.13
N ASN A 457 1.98 24.14 10.83
CA ASN A 457 3.34 23.96 10.33
C ASN A 457 4.32 23.52 11.44
N ASP A 458 5.62 23.47 11.15
CA ASP A 458 6.65 23.04 12.10
C ASP A 458 6.91 24.02 13.26
N ASN A 459 6.36 25.24 13.21
CA ASN A 459 6.54 26.29 14.22
C ASN A 459 5.25 26.63 15.01
N THR A 460 4.12 26.03 14.68
CA THR A 460 2.87 26.15 15.44
C THR A 460 2.82 25.12 16.56
N ASP A 461 2.15 25.39 17.68
CA ASP A 461 2.01 24.42 18.79
C ASP A 461 0.95 23.34 18.48
N ASN A 462 1.18 22.53 17.44
CA ASN A 462 0.22 21.59 16.87
C ASN A 462 -0.32 20.60 17.90
N LEU A 463 0.56 20.02 18.73
CA LEU A 463 0.13 19.04 19.74
C LEU A 463 -0.82 19.68 20.78
N GLN A 464 -0.57 20.92 21.17
CA GLN A 464 -1.44 21.65 22.10
C GLN A 464 -2.76 22.04 21.45
N ILE A 465 -2.75 22.43 20.17
CA ILE A 465 -3.93 22.85 19.42
C ILE A 465 -4.83 21.65 19.07
N ALA A 466 -4.23 20.58 18.54
CA ALA A 466 -4.93 19.44 17.96
C ALA A 466 -5.26 18.37 19.01
N THR A 467 -4.37 18.15 20.00
CA THR A 467 -4.50 17.13 21.05
C THR A 467 -4.26 17.70 22.46
N PRO A 468 -5.08 18.67 22.90
CA PRO A 468 -4.83 19.43 24.12
C PRO A 468 -4.79 18.58 25.39
N VAL A 469 -5.64 17.56 25.54
CA VAL A 469 -5.67 16.74 26.76
C VAL A 469 -4.40 15.89 26.85
N SER A 470 -4.02 15.22 25.77
CA SER A 470 -2.83 14.39 25.69
C SER A 470 -1.56 15.22 25.90
N TYR A 471 -1.50 16.41 25.29
CA TYR A 471 -0.41 17.36 25.46
C TYR A 471 -0.25 17.77 26.93
N LEU A 472 -1.33 18.22 27.58
CA LEU A 472 -1.30 18.63 28.99
C LEU A 472 -0.96 17.46 29.91
N ASN A 473 -1.51 16.26 29.67
CA ASN A 473 -1.16 15.07 30.44
C ASN A 473 0.34 14.73 30.34
N SER A 474 0.93 14.86 29.14
CA SER A 474 2.36 14.65 28.95
C SER A 474 3.19 15.70 29.69
N ALA A 475 2.81 16.97 29.61
CA ALA A 475 3.50 18.07 30.28
C ALA A 475 3.43 17.97 31.82
N ILE A 476 2.26 17.60 32.37
CA ILE A 476 2.08 17.36 33.81
C ILE A 476 3.01 16.23 34.27
N LYS A 477 3.03 15.10 33.55
CA LYS A 477 3.89 13.95 33.88
C LYS A 477 5.38 14.28 33.79
N GLN A 478 5.77 15.18 32.88
CA GLN A 478 7.15 15.66 32.82
C GLN A 478 7.50 16.45 34.10
N CYS A 479 6.65 17.37 34.53
CA CYS A 479 6.86 18.09 35.78
C CYS A 479 6.90 17.14 36.99
N GLU A 480 6.02 16.13 37.05
CA GLU A 480 6.02 15.13 38.12
C GLU A 480 7.33 14.34 38.19
N ARG A 481 7.93 14.00 37.04
CA ARG A 481 9.25 13.36 37.00
C ARG A 481 10.36 14.29 37.46
N GLU A 482 10.40 15.51 36.95
CA GLU A 482 11.42 16.50 37.35
C GLU A 482 11.37 16.76 38.86
N LEU A 483 10.18 16.73 39.47
CA LEU A 483 9.98 16.81 40.92
C LEU A 483 10.44 15.54 41.65
N SER A 484 10.22 14.36 41.07
CA SER A 484 10.66 13.08 41.65
C SER A 484 12.18 12.91 41.59
N ASP A 485 12.81 13.32 40.49
CA ASP A 485 14.26 13.21 40.29
C ASP A 485 15.03 14.16 41.20
N ASN A 486 14.45 15.32 41.54
CA ASN A 486 15.02 16.33 42.43
C ASN A 486 14.25 16.44 43.76
N TRP A 487 13.92 15.30 44.36
CA TRP A 487 13.12 15.22 45.58
C TRP A 487 13.75 15.94 46.79
N ASP A 488 15.06 16.19 46.75
CA ASP A 488 15.88 16.75 47.82
C ASP A 488 15.95 18.28 47.83
N ALA A 489 15.37 18.97 46.84
CA ALA A 489 15.39 20.44 46.73
C ALA A 489 13.98 21.04 46.52
N PRO A 490 13.66 22.21 47.12
CA PRO A 490 12.38 22.89 46.87
C PRO A 490 12.26 23.38 45.42
N GLN A 491 11.41 22.73 44.63
CA GLN A 491 11.17 23.06 43.20
C GLN A 491 9.87 23.86 43.02
N MET A 492 9.77 25.03 43.68
CA MET A 492 8.53 25.85 43.68
C MET A 492 8.07 26.25 42.28
N GLU A 493 8.99 26.52 41.34
CA GLU A 493 8.65 26.89 39.96
C GLU A 493 8.04 25.73 39.16
N ILE A 494 8.62 24.53 39.27
CA ILE A 494 8.12 23.32 38.61
C ILE A 494 6.75 22.94 39.17
N GLN A 495 6.57 23.09 40.49
CA GLN A 495 5.29 22.85 41.15
C GLN A 495 4.22 23.84 40.68
N ALA A 496 4.52 25.14 40.64
CA ALA A 496 3.61 26.15 40.12
C ALA A 496 3.24 25.89 38.64
N LYS A 497 4.22 25.51 37.82
CA LYS A 497 3.99 25.12 36.42
C LYS A 497 3.06 23.92 36.31
N ARG A 498 3.29 22.86 37.11
CA ARG A 498 2.43 21.67 37.15
C ARG A 498 1.00 22.04 37.52
N ASP A 499 0.82 22.84 38.57
CA ASP A 499 -0.51 23.22 39.06
C ASP A 499 -1.26 24.10 38.05
N ASN A 500 -0.56 24.99 37.33
CA ASN A 500 -1.11 25.74 36.21
C ASN A 500 -1.56 24.83 35.05
N LEU A 501 -0.78 23.79 34.73
CA LEU A 501 -1.14 22.82 33.69
C LEU A 501 -2.35 21.97 34.10
N ILE A 502 -2.43 21.56 35.37
CA ILE A 502 -3.60 20.85 35.92
C ILE A 502 -4.84 21.74 35.84
N HIS A 503 -4.71 23.02 36.19
CA HIS A 503 -5.79 23.99 36.06
C HIS A 503 -6.23 24.14 34.61
N ALA A 504 -5.30 24.34 33.67
CA ALA A 504 -5.61 24.42 32.24
C ALA A 504 -6.34 23.17 31.73
N ARG A 505 -5.92 21.97 32.17
CA ARG A 505 -6.58 20.70 31.81
C ARG A 505 -8.01 20.64 32.34
N SER A 506 -8.24 21.14 33.55
CA SER A 506 -9.59 21.16 34.15
C SER A 506 -10.57 22.11 33.44
N GLN A 507 -10.07 23.10 32.67
CA GLN A 507 -10.90 24.01 31.89
C GLN A 507 -11.41 23.40 30.57
N ILE A 508 -10.91 22.21 30.19
CA ILE A 508 -11.36 21.52 28.97
C ILE A 508 -12.74 20.91 29.21
N THR A 509 -13.77 21.62 28.76
CA THR A 509 -15.19 21.28 28.92
C THR A 509 -15.90 21.01 27.59
N THR A 510 -15.19 21.11 26.46
CA THR A 510 -15.73 20.86 25.12
C THR A 510 -14.73 20.06 24.28
N ILE A 511 -15.26 19.37 23.27
CA ILE A 511 -14.45 18.64 22.29
C ILE A 511 -13.94 19.66 21.25
N ASN A 512 -12.62 19.74 21.06
CA ASN A 512 -12.05 20.63 20.04
C ASN A 512 -12.42 20.15 18.61
N LYS A 513 -12.25 21.01 17.59
CA LYS A 513 -12.64 20.69 16.21
C LYS A 513 -11.89 19.48 15.60
N TYR A 514 -10.65 19.23 16.01
CA TYR A 514 -9.84 18.12 15.52
C TYR A 514 -10.35 16.79 16.09
N THR A 515 -10.46 16.69 17.42
CA THR A 515 -11.02 15.52 18.11
C THR A 515 -12.47 15.27 17.66
N ALA A 516 -13.28 16.30 17.45
CA ALA A 516 -14.63 16.15 16.90
C ALA A 516 -14.63 15.57 15.48
N PHE A 517 -13.69 15.98 14.62
CA PHE A 517 -13.50 15.38 13.30
C PHE A 517 -13.14 13.89 13.41
N PHE A 518 -12.19 13.51 14.28
CA PHE A 518 -11.81 12.10 14.43
C PHE A 518 -12.87 11.24 15.12
N ILE A 519 -13.65 11.78 16.06
CA ILE A 519 -14.84 11.10 16.59
C ILE A 519 -15.84 10.86 15.46
N ASN A 520 -16.11 11.86 14.62
CA ASN A 520 -16.98 11.69 13.46
C ASN A 520 -16.42 10.67 12.47
N LEU A 521 -15.11 10.69 12.21
CA LEU A 521 -14.41 9.74 11.36
C LEU A 521 -14.53 8.30 11.89
N LEU A 522 -14.43 8.12 13.21
CA LEU A 522 -14.54 6.80 13.83
C LEU A 522 -15.98 6.34 14.04
N THR A 523 -16.98 7.22 14.04
CA THR A 523 -18.39 6.86 14.31
C THR A 523 -19.26 6.79 13.06
N ARG A 524 -19.01 7.64 12.06
CA ARG A 524 -19.92 7.84 10.91
C ARG A 524 -19.27 7.61 9.56
N CYS A 525 -17.95 7.60 9.49
CA CYS A 525 -17.24 7.60 8.23
C CYS A 525 -16.81 6.20 7.80
N LEU A 526 -16.64 6.06 6.49
CA LEU A 526 -16.30 4.81 5.83
C LEU A 526 -14.79 4.53 5.97
N TYR A 527 -14.40 3.26 5.85
CA TYR A 527 -12.97 2.88 5.90
C TYR A 527 -12.11 3.65 4.87
N ILE A 528 -12.69 3.98 3.71
CA ILE A 528 -12.06 4.78 2.66
C ILE A 528 -11.67 6.18 3.15
N GLU A 529 -12.53 6.82 3.94
CA GLU A 529 -12.29 8.14 4.51
C GLU A 529 -11.16 8.13 5.53
N LEU A 530 -11.02 7.03 6.27
CA LEU A 530 -9.88 6.81 7.15
C LEU A 530 -8.57 6.68 6.36
N LEU A 531 -8.57 5.91 5.28
CA LEU A 531 -7.40 5.77 4.39
C LEU A 531 -6.99 7.12 3.77
N ILE A 532 -7.97 7.90 3.30
CA ILE A 532 -7.74 9.25 2.78
C ILE A 532 -7.14 10.14 3.86
N THR A 533 -7.66 10.08 5.09
CA THR A 533 -7.13 10.85 6.23
C THR A 533 -5.70 10.45 6.55
N GLU A 534 -5.39 9.15 6.61
CA GLU A 534 -4.04 8.64 6.88
C GLU A 534 -3.04 9.13 5.84
N LYS A 535 -3.38 8.98 4.55
CA LYS A 535 -2.55 9.43 3.42
C LYS A 535 -2.39 10.94 3.37
N TYR A 536 -3.44 11.68 3.70
CA TYR A 536 -3.36 13.14 3.77
C TYR A 536 -2.39 13.58 4.86
N LEU A 537 -2.49 13.02 6.07
CA LEU A 537 -1.59 13.33 7.18
C LEU A 537 -0.14 12.95 6.83
N GLU A 538 0.09 11.80 6.19
CA GLU A 538 1.41 11.39 5.69
C GLU A 538 2.00 12.41 4.70
N LYS A 539 1.20 12.85 3.73
CA LYS A 539 1.60 13.87 2.75
C LYS A 539 1.86 15.22 3.41
N TRP A 540 1.05 15.62 4.39
CA TRP A 540 1.23 16.86 5.14
C TRP A 540 2.55 16.85 5.93
N ARG A 541 2.86 15.76 6.66
CA ARG A 541 4.13 15.61 7.39
C ARG A 541 5.35 15.65 6.48
N SER A 542 5.25 14.96 5.34
CA SER A 542 6.34 14.87 4.35
C SER A 542 6.80 16.24 3.83
N GLN A 543 5.97 17.29 3.92
CA GLN A 543 6.34 18.67 3.55
C GLN A 543 7.44 19.25 4.45
N PHE A 544 7.56 18.74 5.68
CA PHE A 544 8.49 19.24 6.70
C PHE A 544 9.60 18.23 7.02
N GLU A 545 9.29 16.93 7.04
CA GLU A 545 10.18 15.85 7.48
C GLU A 545 11.54 15.87 6.77
N ALA A 546 11.57 15.99 5.45
CA ALA A 546 12.83 15.97 4.68
C ALA A 546 13.80 17.08 5.13
N LYS A 547 13.31 18.31 5.24
CA LYS A 547 14.12 19.47 5.68
C LYS A 547 14.61 19.30 7.12
N LEU A 548 13.76 18.83 8.03
CA LEU A 548 14.13 18.64 9.44
C LEU A 548 15.12 17.48 9.61
N HIS A 549 14.97 16.40 8.85
CA HIS A 549 15.92 15.29 8.84
C HIS A 549 17.28 15.68 8.27
N ASP A 550 17.33 16.51 7.23
CA ASP A 550 18.60 17.05 6.72
C ASP A 550 19.29 17.94 7.76
N GLN A 551 18.51 18.81 8.44
CA GLN A 551 19.03 19.67 9.51
C GLN A 551 19.60 18.85 10.68
N ILE A 552 18.86 17.87 11.18
CA ILE A 552 19.33 17.05 12.32
C ILE A 552 20.56 16.22 11.93
N ALA A 553 20.63 15.71 10.70
CA ALA A 553 21.80 14.96 10.21
C ALA A 553 23.05 15.85 10.16
N GLN A 554 22.92 17.09 9.68
CA GLN A 554 24.01 18.06 9.66
C GLN A 554 24.48 18.40 11.09
N VAL A 555 23.55 18.72 11.98
CA VAL A 555 23.85 19.07 13.38
C VAL A 555 24.48 17.88 14.12
N LYS A 556 23.97 16.66 13.94
CA LYS A 556 24.56 15.43 14.52
C LYS A 556 25.99 15.18 14.00
N SER A 557 26.26 15.46 12.73
CA SER A 557 27.60 15.37 12.15
C SER A 557 28.57 16.37 12.79
N GLU A 558 28.14 17.62 13.00
CA GLU A 558 28.92 18.64 13.70
C GLU A 558 29.16 18.29 15.18
N ALA A 559 28.12 17.84 15.88
CA ALA A 559 28.21 17.38 17.27
C ALA A 559 29.21 16.23 17.41
N SER A 560 29.24 15.29 16.47
CA SER A 560 30.21 14.18 16.45
C SER A 560 31.66 14.65 16.31
N LYS A 561 31.91 15.69 15.50
CA LYS A 561 33.25 16.31 15.39
C LYS A 561 33.70 16.92 16.72
N PHE A 562 32.81 17.65 17.40
CA PHE A 562 33.12 18.21 18.72
C PHE A 562 33.31 17.12 19.78
N ASN A 563 32.49 16.07 19.79
CA ASN A 563 32.63 14.96 20.71
C ASN A 563 33.98 14.24 20.52
N SER A 564 34.39 14.01 19.27
CA SER A 564 35.71 13.44 18.95
C SER A 564 36.86 14.34 19.41
N LYS A 565 36.73 15.66 19.24
CA LYS A 565 37.68 16.65 19.76
C LYS A 565 37.75 16.62 21.29
N ILE A 566 36.62 16.52 21.98
CA ILE A 566 36.53 16.39 23.44
C ILE A 566 37.28 15.15 23.91
N LYS A 567 36.97 13.96 23.35
CA LYS A 567 37.65 12.70 23.69
C LYS A 567 39.17 12.79 23.50
N ARG A 568 39.63 13.40 22.41
CA ARG A 568 41.07 13.62 22.16
C ARG A 568 41.70 14.53 23.21
N LEU A 569 41.05 15.65 23.55
CA LEU A 569 41.56 16.59 24.54
C LEU A 569 41.59 15.98 25.95
N GLU A 570 40.59 15.20 26.34
CA GLU A 570 40.53 14.46 27.61
C GLU A 570 41.61 13.37 27.69
N GLY A 571 41.85 12.65 26.58
CA GLY A 571 42.96 11.69 26.48
C GLY A 571 44.33 12.35 26.62
N HIS A 572 44.54 13.52 26.02
CA HIS A 572 45.79 14.27 26.16
C HIS A 572 46.04 14.79 27.59
N LEU A 573 44.98 15.17 28.32
CA LEU A 573 45.07 15.62 29.71
C LEU A 573 45.32 14.48 30.70
N SER A 574 44.81 13.27 30.41
CA SER A 574 45.00 12.09 31.26
C SER A 574 46.33 11.35 31.03
N GLY A 575 46.97 11.50 29.86
CA GLY A 575 48.11 10.68 29.44
C GLY A 575 49.52 11.27 29.58
N LYS A 576 49.74 12.45 30.18
CA LYS A 576 51.10 13.04 30.30
C LYS A 576 51.41 13.62 31.68
N GLU A 577 52.31 12.95 32.41
CA GLU A 577 52.80 13.38 33.74
C GLU A 577 53.71 14.63 33.72
N ASN A 578 54.14 15.13 32.55
CA ASN A 578 55.06 16.27 32.42
C ASN A 578 54.57 17.31 31.39
N LEU A 579 53.35 17.82 31.53
CA LEU A 579 52.86 18.96 30.73
C LEU A 579 53.31 20.30 31.37
N SER A 580 53.78 21.26 30.57
CA SER A 580 54.03 22.61 31.08
C SER A 580 52.70 23.25 31.52
N LYS A 581 52.73 24.04 32.61
CA LYS A 581 51.53 24.72 33.15
C LYS A 581 50.79 25.55 32.09
N GLU A 582 51.53 26.22 31.22
CA GLU A 582 50.98 27.06 30.16
C GLU A 582 50.24 26.23 29.09
N TYR A 583 50.82 25.10 28.67
CA TYR A 583 50.21 24.21 27.68
C TYR A 583 48.99 23.46 28.24
N ALA A 584 49.04 23.04 29.51
CA ALA A 584 47.90 22.44 30.21
C ALA A 584 46.71 23.41 30.33
N THR A 585 46.99 24.68 30.64
CA THR A 585 45.96 25.73 30.73
C THR A 585 45.28 25.95 29.38
N LYS A 586 46.05 26.01 28.29
CA LYS A 586 45.52 26.14 26.93
C LYS A 586 44.64 24.94 26.52
N LEU A 587 45.08 23.73 26.82
CA LEU A 587 44.30 22.50 26.59
C LEU A 587 42.96 22.50 27.34
N GLN A 588 42.94 22.98 28.59
CA GLN A 588 41.71 23.12 29.37
C GLN A 588 40.76 24.17 28.77
N GLN A 589 41.28 25.30 28.30
CA GLN A 589 40.47 26.32 27.62
C GLN A 589 39.83 25.76 26.33
N ASP A 590 40.61 25.07 25.51
CA ASP A 590 40.12 24.42 24.28
C ASP A 590 39.08 23.34 24.57
N LEU A 591 39.23 22.59 25.67
CA LEU A 591 38.26 21.59 26.12
C LEU A 591 36.94 22.22 26.55
N VAL A 592 36.99 23.29 27.34
CA VAL A 592 35.79 24.03 27.77
C VAL A 592 35.07 24.63 26.57
N ALA A 593 35.80 25.22 25.63
CA ALA A 593 35.23 25.75 24.38
C ALA A 593 34.54 24.63 23.57
N ALA A 594 35.20 23.48 23.39
CA ALA A 594 34.62 22.35 22.66
C ALA A 594 33.37 21.77 23.36
N LYS A 595 33.38 21.66 24.69
CA LYS A 595 32.21 21.23 25.49
C LYS A 595 31.05 22.22 25.38
N THR A 596 31.35 23.51 25.31
CA THR A 596 30.33 24.57 25.17
C THR A 596 29.66 24.49 23.80
N GLU A 597 30.45 24.35 22.72
CA GLU A 597 29.89 24.17 21.37
C GLU A 597 29.11 22.86 21.25
N PHE A 598 29.60 21.76 21.82
CA PHE A 598 28.86 20.49 21.86
C PHE A 598 27.49 20.65 22.54
N ARG A 599 27.42 21.34 23.68
CA ARG A 599 26.15 21.63 24.37
C ARG A 599 25.19 22.46 23.52
N LYS A 600 25.68 23.48 22.80
CA LYS A 600 24.82 24.25 21.87
C LYS A 600 24.23 23.35 20.80
N GLN A 601 25.03 22.47 20.21
CA GLN A 601 24.55 21.50 19.22
C GLN A 601 23.51 20.54 19.82
N SER A 602 23.71 20.06 21.05
CA SER A 602 22.70 19.25 21.75
C SER A 602 21.37 19.99 21.96
N ILE A 603 21.40 21.30 22.23
CA ILE A 603 20.17 22.11 22.35
C ILE A 603 19.46 22.19 20.99
N PHE A 604 20.20 22.46 19.90
CA PHE A 604 19.62 22.49 18.56
C PHE A 604 19.04 21.14 18.13
N ILE A 605 19.68 20.02 18.46
CA ILE A 605 19.12 18.68 18.24
C ILE A 605 17.76 18.55 18.93
N ASN A 606 17.70 18.90 20.22
CA ASN A 606 16.46 18.83 20.99
C ASN A 606 15.35 19.75 20.43
N GLU A 607 15.70 20.92 19.90
CA GLU A 607 14.75 21.82 19.23
C GLU A 607 14.19 21.21 17.94
N ILE A 608 15.04 20.60 17.11
CA ILE A 608 14.61 19.91 15.89
C ILE A 608 13.77 18.68 16.23
N ASP A 609 14.14 17.91 17.25
CA ASP A 609 13.35 16.75 17.71
C ASP A 609 11.96 17.17 18.20
N LYS A 610 11.85 18.30 18.92
CA LYS A 610 10.54 18.86 19.29
C LYS A 610 9.72 19.24 18.06
N LYS A 611 10.34 19.81 17.03
CA LYS A 611 9.65 20.12 15.76
C LYS A 611 9.18 18.85 15.05
N LEU A 612 10.01 17.82 15.00
CA LEU A 612 9.67 16.51 14.44
C LEU A 612 8.48 15.88 15.19
N MET A 613 8.47 15.92 16.52
CA MET A 613 7.34 15.46 17.33
C MET A 613 6.08 16.31 17.09
N ASN A 614 6.25 17.62 16.93
CA ASN A 614 5.16 18.56 16.74
C ASN A 614 4.44 18.41 15.39
N ILE A 615 5.16 18.00 14.34
CA ILE A 615 4.53 17.65 13.06
C ILE A 615 4.00 16.20 13.05
N ASP A 616 4.18 15.41 14.10
CA ASP A 616 3.85 13.98 14.07
C ASP A 616 2.37 13.66 14.33
N LEU A 617 1.47 14.35 13.62
CA LEU A 617 0.02 14.18 13.74
C LEU A 617 -0.42 12.91 12.98
N THR A 618 -0.94 11.93 13.72
CA THR A 618 -1.36 10.61 13.21
C THR A 618 -2.74 10.23 13.73
N ILE A 619 -3.43 9.31 13.04
CA ILE A 619 -4.71 8.76 13.53
C ILE A 619 -4.54 8.19 14.96
N GLY A 620 -3.44 7.47 15.22
CA GLY A 620 -3.12 6.94 16.55
C GLY A 620 -3.04 8.04 17.62
N LEU A 621 -2.42 9.18 17.32
CA LEU A 621 -2.37 10.33 18.23
C LEU A 621 -3.77 10.90 18.53
N PHE A 622 -4.67 10.93 17.54
CA PHE A 622 -6.05 11.37 17.77
C PHE A 622 -6.87 10.32 18.53
N CYS A 623 -6.59 9.03 18.35
CA CYS A 623 -7.15 7.98 19.21
C CYS A 623 -6.71 8.19 20.67
N ASP A 624 -5.43 8.49 20.92
CA ASP A 624 -4.94 8.82 22.26
C ASP A 624 -5.69 10.01 22.87
N GLU A 625 -5.94 11.05 22.07
CA GLU A 625 -6.69 12.23 22.52
C GLU A 625 -8.14 11.89 22.88
N ILE A 626 -8.81 11.07 22.06
CA ILE A 626 -10.18 10.61 22.34
C ILE A 626 -10.19 9.79 23.63
N MET A 627 -9.23 8.87 23.81
CA MET A 627 -9.12 8.04 25.01
C MET A 627 -8.86 8.89 26.25
N ALA A 628 -7.90 9.81 26.18
CA ALA A 628 -7.56 10.71 27.28
C ALA A 628 -8.74 11.61 27.67
N LEU A 629 -9.46 12.14 26.67
CA LEU A 629 -10.64 12.98 26.88
C LEU A 629 -11.79 12.18 27.49
N TYR A 630 -12.01 10.94 27.04
CA TYR A 630 -13.04 10.08 27.61
C TYR A 630 -12.73 9.71 29.06
N GLU A 631 -11.47 9.50 29.41
CA GLU A 631 -11.10 9.26 30.81
C GLU A 631 -11.30 10.48 31.71
N LEU A 632 -10.90 11.66 31.21
CA LEU A 632 -10.99 12.93 31.93
C LEU A 632 -12.45 13.40 32.10
N SER A 633 -13.22 13.36 31.01
CA SER A 633 -14.55 13.95 30.91
C SER A 633 -15.52 13.02 30.18
N PRO A 634 -15.93 11.89 30.78
CA PRO A 634 -16.81 10.90 30.13
C PRO A 634 -18.13 11.49 29.60
N HIS A 635 -18.67 12.49 30.31
CA HIS A 635 -19.93 13.15 30.00
C HIS A 635 -19.96 13.85 28.63
N LEU A 636 -18.79 14.18 28.06
CA LEU A 636 -18.70 14.76 26.71
C LEU A 636 -19.10 13.76 25.61
N PHE A 637 -19.23 12.48 25.97
CA PHE A 637 -19.57 11.39 25.06
C PHE A 637 -20.98 10.82 25.31
N ASP A 638 -21.82 11.48 26.12
CA ASP A 638 -23.16 11.01 26.50
C ASP A 638 -24.20 11.00 25.34
N GLY A 639 -23.81 11.39 24.13
CA GLY A 639 -24.64 11.21 22.93
C GLY A 639 -24.95 9.72 22.67
N LYS A 640 -26.16 9.43 22.17
CA LYS A 640 -26.66 8.05 21.90
C LYS A 640 -25.54 7.13 21.39
N ASN A 641 -25.06 6.25 22.26
CA ASN A 641 -24.07 5.19 22.00
C ASN A 641 -22.71 5.62 21.39
N CYS A 642 -22.30 6.88 21.49
CA CYS A 642 -21.07 7.39 20.87
C CYS A 642 -19.83 6.53 21.19
N ILE A 643 -19.60 6.20 22.46
CA ILE A 643 -18.48 5.35 22.88
C ILE A 643 -18.58 3.93 22.34
N GLN A 644 -19.79 3.35 22.30
CA GLN A 644 -19.98 2.01 21.77
C GLN A 644 -19.68 1.96 20.27
N ASP A 645 -20.09 3.00 19.53
CA ASP A 645 -19.80 3.12 18.10
C ASP A 645 -18.30 3.29 17.85
N ILE A 646 -17.62 4.18 18.61
CA ILE A 646 -16.17 4.34 18.54
C ILE A 646 -15.47 3.01 18.86
N ALA A 647 -15.85 2.35 19.95
CA ALA A 647 -15.24 1.09 20.39
C ALA A 647 -15.40 -0.02 19.35
N LYS A 648 -16.62 -0.20 18.82
CA LYS A 648 -16.90 -1.18 17.77
C LYS A 648 -16.08 -0.91 16.50
N ASN A 649 -15.99 0.35 16.09
CA ASN A 649 -15.26 0.72 14.88
C ASN A 649 -13.74 0.61 15.10
N LEU A 650 -13.20 1.01 16.25
CA LEU A 650 -11.79 0.76 16.59
C LEU A 650 -11.46 -0.72 16.56
N ALA A 651 -12.33 -1.60 17.08
CA ALA A 651 -12.15 -3.05 17.00
C ALA A 651 -12.10 -3.55 15.55
N ASN A 652 -13.03 -3.07 14.71
CA ASN A 652 -13.04 -3.39 13.28
C ASN A 652 -11.78 -2.89 12.56
N LEU A 653 -11.30 -1.70 12.91
CA LEU A 653 -10.08 -1.14 12.34
C LEU A 653 -8.84 -1.92 12.78
N MET A 654 -8.77 -2.35 14.04
CA MET A 654 -7.69 -3.22 14.52
C MET A 654 -7.64 -4.54 13.76
N LEU A 655 -8.80 -5.16 13.49
CA LEU A 655 -8.91 -6.37 12.65
C LEU A 655 -8.48 -6.12 11.20
N LYS A 656 -8.63 -4.88 10.74
CA LYS A 656 -8.11 -4.39 9.46
C LYS A 656 -6.66 -3.89 9.60
N GLY A 657 -5.92 -4.28 10.62
CA GLY A 657 -4.49 -3.99 10.74
C GLY A 657 -4.13 -2.60 11.30
N LEU A 658 -5.10 -1.72 11.62
CA LEU A 658 -4.79 -0.46 12.30
C LEU A 658 -4.20 -0.78 13.68
N ALA A 659 -3.05 -0.17 13.99
CA ALA A 659 -2.46 -0.27 15.31
C ALA A 659 -2.96 0.86 16.21
N ILE A 660 -3.40 0.52 17.42
CA ILE A 660 -3.77 1.50 18.46
C ILE A 660 -2.73 1.51 19.57
N HIS A 661 -2.47 2.66 20.20
CA HIS A 661 -1.58 2.70 21.35
C HIS A 661 -2.31 2.11 22.56
N ILE A 662 -1.60 1.29 23.32
CA ILE A 662 -2.09 0.76 24.59
C ILE A 662 -1.25 1.25 25.77
N LEU A 663 0.05 1.48 25.56
CA LEU A 663 0.92 2.07 26.57
C LEU A 663 1.73 3.21 25.98
N ARG A 664 1.77 4.35 26.69
CA ARG A 664 2.53 5.54 26.27
C ARG A 664 3.08 6.32 27.47
N GLY A 665 4.15 7.08 27.24
CA GLY A 665 4.77 7.93 28.26
C GLY A 665 5.88 7.21 29.04
N ARG A 666 6.47 7.89 30.01
CA ARG A 666 7.61 7.39 30.80
C ARG A 666 7.57 7.85 32.27
N PRO A 667 6.62 7.44 33.11
CA PRO A 667 6.24 6.05 33.15
C PRO A 667 5.17 5.74 32.12
N LEU A 668 5.20 4.49 31.65
CA LEU A 668 4.18 3.97 30.75
C LEU A 668 2.80 4.10 31.40
N HIS A 669 1.83 4.50 30.59
CA HIS A 669 0.45 4.72 31.00
C HIS A 669 -0.52 4.22 29.95
N CYS A 670 -1.63 3.67 30.40
CA CYS A 670 -2.72 3.16 29.58
C CYS A 670 -3.97 4.00 29.83
N TYR A 671 -4.63 4.42 28.74
CA TYR A 671 -6.01 4.89 28.82
C TYR A 671 -6.94 3.68 28.59
N SER A 672 -7.36 3.00 29.66
CA SER A 672 -7.90 1.65 29.56
C SER A 672 -9.38 1.62 29.17
N LYS A 673 -10.19 2.64 29.53
CA LYS A 673 -11.66 2.55 29.42
C LYS A 673 -12.14 2.25 27.99
N LEU A 674 -11.69 3.01 26.99
CA LEU A 674 -12.12 2.82 25.60
C LEU A 674 -11.48 1.57 24.97
N VAL A 675 -10.26 1.22 25.38
CA VAL A 675 -9.58 0.00 24.93
C VAL A 675 -10.34 -1.24 25.40
N GLU A 676 -10.73 -1.27 26.68
CA GLU A 676 -11.56 -2.33 27.27
C GLU A 676 -12.91 -2.46 26.54
N GLU A 677 -13.58 -1.35 26.23
CA GLU A 677 -14.81 -1.40 25.43
C GLU A 677 -14.56 -1.93 24.01
N SER A 678 -13.45 -1.53 23.37
CA SER A 678 -13.11 -1.97 22.01
C SER A 678 -12.84 -3.48 21.96
N ILE A 679 -12.15 -4.02 22.97
CA ILE A 679 -11.82 -5.46 23.03
C ILE A 679 -13.08 -6.34 23.04
N LYS A 680 -14.20 -5.87 23.62
CA LYS A 680 -15.46 -6.62 23.64
C LYS A 680 -16.05 -6.86 22.24
N PHE A 681 -15.68 -6.04 21.26
CA PHE A 681 -16.13 -6.16 19.88
C PHE A 681 -15.17 -6.95 18.99
N ILE A 682 -14.00 -7.32 19.49
CA ILE A 682 -13.11 -8.25 18.79
C ILE A 682 -13.77 -9.64 18.82
N PRO A 683 -13.95 -10.31 17.67
CA PRO A 683 -14.50 -11.65 17.65
C PRO A 683 -13.55 -12.59 18.38
N ILE A 684 -13.97 -13.05 19.55
CA ILE A 684 -13.29 -14.14 20.25
C ILE A 684 -13.79 -15.43 19.62
N THR A 685 -12.85 -16.21 19.09
CA THR A 685 -13.13 -17.50 18.48
C THR A 685 -13.40 -18.55 19.57
N GLN A 686 -13.47 -19.85 19.25
CA GLN A 686 -13.67 -20.89 20.27
C GLN A 686 -12.53 -20.97 21.29
N LYS A 687 -11.36 -20.39 20.97
CA LYS A 687 -10.16 -20.36 21.82
C LYS A 687 -9.90 -18.93 22.33
N PRO A 688 -9.25 -18.79 23.49
CA PRO A 688 -8.79 -17.48 23.95
C PRO A 688 -7.81 -16.88 22.92
N PRO A 689 -7.76 -15.54 22.79
CA PRO A 689 -6.82 -14.89 21.90
C PRO A 689 -5.37 -15.23 22.26
N LEU A 690 -4.55 -15.52 21.26
CA LEU A 690 -3.10 -15.63 21.41
C LEU A 690 -2.50 -14.23 21.42
N VAL A 691 -1.48 -14.00 22.25
CA VAL A 691 -0.81 -12.70 22.34
C VAL A 691 0.65 -12.89 21.94
N LEU A 692 1.06 -12.18 20.90
CA LEU A 692 2.43 -12.16 20.39
C LEU A 692 2.98 -10.75 20.59
N THR A 693 4.11 -10.63 21.27
CA THR A 693 4.83 -9.34 21.40
C THR A 693 6.17 -9.41 20.72
N VAL A 694 6.56 -8.36 19.99
CA VAL A 694 7.92 -8.20 19.46
C VAL A 694 8.70 -7.18 20.27
N ILE A 695 9.88 -7.56 20.76
CA ILE A 695 10.83 -6.69 21.45
C ILE A 695 12.19 -6.69 20.76
N GLY A 696 13.02 -5.69 21.04
CA GLY A 696 14.36 -5.61 20.44
C GLY A 696 14.88 -4.19 20.37
N GLU A 697 16.15 -4.07 20.01
CA GLU A 697 16.87 -2.80 19.90
C GLU A 697 16.15 -1.80 18.99
N GLN A 698 16.38 -0.51 19.21
CA GLN A 698 15.88 0.54 18.34
C GLN A 698 16.31 0.33 16.89
N SER A 699 15.37 0.56 15.96
CA SER A 699 15.61 0.43 14.51
C SER A 699 16.10 -0.96 14.07
N SER A 700 15.68 -2.03 14.77
CA SER A 700 15.90 -3.45 14.38
C SER A 700 14.89 -3.99 13.36
N ALA A 701 13.95 -3.18 12.86
CA ALA A 701 12.89 -3.57 11.90
C ALA A 701 11.75 -4.43 12.48
N LYS A 702 11.46 -4.32 13.79
CA LYS A 702 10.33 -5.00 14.47
C LYS A 702 8.98 -4.79 13.79
N SER A 703 8.58 -3.54 13.64
CA SER A 703 7.30 -3.16 13.02
C SER A 703 7.24 -3.63 11.56
N SER A 704 8.36 -3.59 10.83
CA SER A 704 8.46 -4.12 9.46
C SER A 704 8.23 -5.63 9.41
N LEU A 705 8.79 -6.37 10.36
CA LEU A 705 8.60 -7.82 10.47
C LEU A 705 7.13 -8.15 10.77
N MET A 706 6.49 -7.44 11.70
CA MET A 706 5.08 -7.66 12.03
C MET A 706 4.15 -7.34 10.86
N ASN A 707 4.38 -6.21 10.18
CA ASN A 707 3.61 -5.85 8.98
C ASN A 707 3.75 -6.88 7.87
N THR A 708 4.96 -7.39 7.65
CA THR A 708 5.23 -8.37 6.58
C THR A 708 4.64 -9.74 6.91
N THR A 709 4.76 -10.18 8.16
CA THR A 709 4.35 -11.52 8.59
C THR A 709 2.84 -11.62 8.79
N PHE A 710 2.22 -10.59 9.35
CA PHE A 710 0.83 -10.63 9.81
C PHE A 710 -0.10 -9.64 9.12
N GLY A 711 0.39 -8.83 8.17
CA GLY A 711 -0.44 -7.83 7.49
C GLY A 711 -0.87 -6.67 8.40
N CYS A 712 -0.13 -6.42 9.49
CA CYS A 712 -0.34 -5.26 10.34
C CYS A 712 0.05 -3.95 9.60
N ASN A 713 -0.43 -2.82 10.13
CA ASN A 713 -0.06 -1.48 9.69
C ASN A 713 0.65 -0.69 10.81
N PHE A 714 1.62 -1.31 11.48
CA PHE A 714 2.49 -0.60 12.41
C PHE A 714 3.36 0.40 11.65
N ARG A 715 3.63 1.55 12.26
CA ARG A 715 4.44 2.57 11.62
C ARG A 715 5.90 2.09 11.50
N VAL A 716 6.49 2.29 10.33
CA VAL A 716 7.91 2.04 10.07
C VAL A 716 8.60 3.35 9.69
N SER A 717 9.68 3.71 10.38
CA SER A 717 10.56 4.81 9.94
C SER A 717 12.02 4.49 10.28
N ALA A 718 12.96 5.23 9.67
CA ALA A 718 14.39 5.07 9.92
C ALA A 718 14.82 5.55 11.33
N GLY A 719 13.95 6.32 12.02
CA GLY A 719 14.15 6.85 13.36
C GLY A 719 13.28 6.16 14.42
N ARG A 720 13.08 6.82 15.57
CA ARG A 720 12.13 6.36 16.60
C ARG A 720 10.70 6.52 16.07
N CYS A 721 10.14 5.46 15.50
CA CYS A 721 8.76 5.43 14.99
C CYS A 721 7.73 4.97 16.02
N THR A 722 8.14 4.09 16.92
CA THR A 722 7.26 3.44 17.90
C THR A 722 7.52 4.05 19.27
N ILE A 723 6.49 4.67 19.86
CA ILE A 723 6.54 5.25 21.21
C ILE A 723 5.65 4.42 22.13
N GLY A 724 6.24 3.76 23.13
CA GLY A 724 5.53 2.85 24.03
C GLY A 724 5.15 1.51 23.38
N MET A 725 3.87 1.11 23.47
CA MET A 725 3.38 -0.19 22.99
C MET A 725 2.09 -0.03 22.19
N TYR A 726 2.05 -0.65 21.02
CA TYR A 726 0.94 -0.63 20.08
C TYR A 726 0.31 -2.01 19.99
N MET A 727 -1.00 -2.06 19.77
CA MET A 727 -1.77 -3.28 19.60
C MET A 727 -2.45 -3.29 18.23
N SER A 728 -2.32 -4.42 17.52
CA SER A 728 -3.11 -4.77 16.34
C SER A 728 -3.70 -6.17 16.51
N VAL A 729 -4.71 -6.52 15.74
CA VAL A 729 -5.43 -7.79 15.88
C VAL A 729 -5.56 -8.45 14.52
N VAL A 730 -5.19 -9.72 14.44
CA VAL A 730 -5.26 -10.50 13.20
C VAL A 730 -6.12 -11.73 13.43
N GLN A 731 -6.99 -12.00 12.47
CA GLN A 731 -7.73 -13.27 12.42
C GLN A 731 -7.01 -14.23 11.50
N TRP A 732 -6.63 -15.37 12.05
CA TRP A 732 -6.07 -16.47 11.29
C TRP A 732 -6.93 -17.71 11.52
N ARG A 733 -7.61 -18.16 10.47
CA ARG A 733 -8.58 -19.28 10.51
C ARG A 733 -9.68 -19.06 11.56
N LEU A 734 -9.62 -19.82 12.66
CA LEU A 734 -10.54 -19.76 13.80
C LEU A 734 -9.79 -19.30 15.06
N GLU A 735 -8.72 -18.53 14.91
CA GLU A 735 -7.93 -18.02 16.03
C GLU A 735 -7.79 -16.50 15.90
N THR A 736 -7.82 -15.85 17.05
CA THR A 736 -7.63 -14.40 17.19
C THR A 736 -6.23 -14.19 17.75
N ILE A 737 -5.39 -13.48 17.01
CA ILE A 737 -4.00 -13.18 17.41
C ILE A 737 -3.91 -11.68 17.69
N VAL A 738 -3.58 -11.33 18.92
CA VAL A 738 -3.24 -9.97 19.35
C VAL A 738 -1.74 -9.80 19.15
N ILE A 739 -1.35 -8.80 18.38
CA ILE A 739 0.03 -8.49 18.05
C ILE A 739 0.40 -7.19 18.74
N LEU A 740 1.45 -7.23 19.56
CA LEU A 740 1.98 -6.09 20.28
C LEU A 740 3.34 -5.70 19.70
N ASP A 741 3.43 -4.49 19.15
CA ASP A 741 4.69 -3.89 18.71
C ASP A 741 5.20 -2.91 19.77
N THR A 742 6.48 -3.01 20.11
CA THR A 742 7.08 -2.21 21.18
C THR A 742 8.06 -1.17 20.65
N GLU A 743 8.22 -0.10 21.43
CA GLU A 743 9.34 0.81 21.31
C GLU A 743 10.67 0.05 21.34
N GLY A 744 11.67 0.61 20.65
CA GLY A 744 13.03 0.09 20.65
C GLY A 744 13.70 0.23 21.99
N LEU A 745 14.25 -0.88 22.50
CA LEU A 745 15.06 -0.89 23.71
C LEU A 745 16.45 -0.28 23.44
N LEU A 746 17.14 0.12 24.50
CA LEU A 746 18.55 0.57 24.47
C LEU A 746 18.81 1.78 23.56
N SER A 747 17.87 2.74 23.53
CA SER A 747 18.09 3.98 22.76
C SER A 747 19.29 4.76 23.30
N LEU A 748 20.26 5.08 22.44
CA LEU A 748 21.48 5.84 22.81
C LEU A 748 21.17 7.25 23.34
N GLU A 749 20.02 7.79 22.98
CA GLU A 749 19.59 9.15 23.32
C GLU A 749 18.95 9.22 24.71
N GLU A 750 18.48 8.10 25.26
CA GLU A 750 17.77 8.05 26.54
C GLU A 750 18.08 6.73 27.28
N ALA A 751 19.17 6.72 28.04
CA ALA A 751 19.62 5.59 28.86
C ALA A 751 18.75 5.41 30.13
N ASP A 752 17.44 5.25 29.97
CA ASP A 752 16.53 5.00 31.08
C ASP A 752 16.22 3.50 31.21
N SER A 753 17.05 2.82 32.00
CA SER A 753 16.88 1.38 32.29
C SER A 753 15.51 1.03 32.88
N ILE A 754 14.80 1.98 33.51
CA ILE A 754 13.49 1.71 34.11
C ILE A 754 12.45 1.52 33.01
N PHE A 755 12.44 2.38 31.99
CA PHE A 755 11.53 2.27 30.87
C PHE A 755 11.72 0.94 30.11
N ASP A 756 12.96 0.60 29.79
CA ASP A 756 13.29 -0.65 29.10
C ASP A 756 12.87 -1.87 29.93
N ASN A 757 13.13 -1.85 31.25
CA ASN A 757 12.70 -2.91 32.15
C ASN A 757 11.17 -3.03 32.23
N GLN A 758 10.43 -1.92 32.24
CA GLN A 758 8.97 -1.93 32.23
C GLN A 758 8.43 -2.54 30.93
N MET A 759 8.98 -2.16 29.78
CA MET A 759 8.58 -2.69 28.48
C MET A 759 8.86 -4.19 28.36
N VAL A 760 10.06 -4.64 28.74
CA VAL A 760 10.43 -6.07 28.72
C VAL A 760 9.55 -6.86 29.69
N THR A 761 9.33 -6.37 30.91
CA THR A 761 8.48 -7.03 31.91
C THR A 761 7.04 -7.16 31.39
N MET A 762 6.49 -6.08 30.83
CA MET A 762 5.15 -6.10 30.26
C MET A 762 5.04 -7.10 29.11
N ALA A 763 5.99 -7.09 28.17
CA ALA A 763 6.04 -8.03 27.05
C ALA A 763 6.07 -9.49 27.54
N MET A 764 6.93 -9.80 28.51
CA MET A 764 7.06 -11.17 29.05
C MET A 764 5.82 -11.64 29.79
N LEU A 765 5.15 -10.77 30.56
CA LEU A 765 4.01 -11.15 31.40
C LEU A 765 2.67 -11.20 30.65
N SER A 766 2.53 -10.43 29.57
CA SER A 766 1.27 -10.33 28.82
C SER A 766 1.19 -11.21 27.58
N SER A 767 2.27 -11.90 27.21
CA SER A 767 2.38 -12.62 25.93
C SER A 767 2.40 -14.12 26.07
N HIS A 768 1.79 -14.80 25.10
CA HIS A 768 1.96 -16.24 24.87
C HIS A 768 3.25 -16.52 24.09
N LEU A 769 3.67 -15.60 23.22
CA LEU A 769 4.91 -15.65 22.47
C LEU A 769 5.60 -14.29 22.50
N VAL A 770 6.91 -14.27 22.79
CA VAL A 770 7.73 -13.07 22.69
C VAL A 770 8.79 -13.29 21.62
N LEU A 771 8.77 -12.46 20.58
CA LEU A 771 9.77 -12.43 19.53
C LEU A 771 10.84 -11.42 19.90
N ILE A 772 12.07 -11.89 20.07
CA ILE A 772 13.23 -11.02 20.35
C ILE A 772 13.97 -10.79 19.03
N ASN A 773 13.89 -9.56 18.55
CA ASN A 773 14.49 -9.16 17.28
C ASN A 773 15.83 -8.47 17.52
N HIS A 774 16.89 -9.04 16.98
CA HIS A 774 18.26 -8.55 17.12
C HIS A 774 18.92 -8.46 15.74
N LYS A 775 19.73 -7.41 15.51
CA LYS A 775 20.55 -7.34 14.31
C LYS A 775 21.71 -8.31 14.49
N GLY A 776 21.88 -9.27 13.58
CA GLY A 776 23.00 -10.22 13.64
C GLY A 776 24.36 -9.51 13.60
N GLU A 777 25.39 -10.22 14.04
CA GLU A 777 26.79 -9.82 13.86
C GLU A 777 27.17 -10.01 12.38
N PHE A 778 27.65 -8.96 11.73
CA PHE A 778 28.29 -9.03 10.41
C PHE A 778 29.81 -8.96 10.54
#